data_AF-A0A2N9NWZ3-F1
#
_entry.id   AF-A0A2N9NWZ3-F1
#
_cell.length_a   1.000
_cell.length_b   1.000
_cell.length_c   1.000
_cell.angle_alpha   90.00
_cell.angle_beta   90.00
_cell.angle_gamma   90.00
#
_symmetry.space_group_name_H-M   'P 1'
#
loop_
_entity.id
_entity.type
_entity.pdbx_description
1 polymer ?
#
loop_
_entity_poly.entity_id
_entity_poly.type
_entity_poly.pdbx_seq_one_letter_code
_entity_poly.pdbx_strand_id
1 'polypeptide(L)'
;MKQPIPAFIPIRAAVLRAPGARLKIEPLEMEGPRGDELLVRIVASGICHTDIDFCEGGAFGPVVLGHEGVGVVQQVGRKVTGFRPGDQVVLSYQSCGRCGPCRHGRPADCERFWQANFGFARLDGTNALQGGVRGHFFGQSSFATYTLTTMRNTVKVPRMLPLKLLAPLGCGLQTGAGTVMNSLRVRAGASLAVLGVGSVGLAAVMAARIVRAETIIAVDIHQRRLKLALEFAVKKRIAACKPLAEESRRACLGALAVLVLATSAFAQETNLSLENRAMRTELDPSSGAITLLDKQTGVRWELGPPEATLTRGSAARLPPLRLTHRDKSNLRYRREGIGEFSVKLLTDPPRLEYSVLPEQEVKDRRLLGKALPVGRGENSYYAAAYRMGIQLRAEGDTPYSRRFRDSCSMAMFGAVKAGSALLVTWTDPYTEVQVDYSNQPAPELRMGLAMRERAQSVRLQPLGRGGYVEIAKAYRAVARERGLLKTLAEKLRENPRVAELFGAADFKPFAYMRLAPNTPWHEQDTWGAQTNFTFEECADLAEHLNRDLGIDRAMLVLNGWINGGYDNRHPDILPAAPEIGGNDGLAACSRRVKALGWLFGLHDNYQDMYRDAPSWNESFLIKNRDGSPRKGGVWAGGPCWLICSRKAIELANRPQNIPEVKTLFAPTLYFSDTIFAAGLYECFDLNHPTAPAEDLRAKQRLCDYLRGEFGLFGSEEGREWGVAHADYFEGLMSHRTHFQQPNDTDIIIPLFELVYGDAISIYAHQSDRPRPDNPGYILDHILYAEMPVYNFGNHRYWAGGDGDFKAPAGAEARLVFAHKAGLGLTDGFIKNTYEVLSPLNRLTALMPMSDHRFLTANRKAERTRFGKDVDITVNYDRADLDLKNAVLPQYGFLIESPTLLAFHARSYGAMEFTKPTMLVLRSRDGKNLKVSRNIQMYCAFGDCPDTWNGRAVTIKP
;
A
#
# COMPACT_ATOMS: atom_id res chain seq x y z
N MET A 1 -38.71 50.87 -31.40
CA MET A 1 -37.81 49.95 -32.11
C MET A 1 -36.63 49.66 -31.21
N LYS A 2 -36.32 48.39 -30.91
CA LYS A 2 -35.14 48.03 -30.10
C LYS A 2 -33.89 48.29 -30.95
N GLN A 3 -32.94 49.09 -30.46
CA GLN A 3 -31.64 49.22 -31.12
C GLN A 3 -31.05 47.81 -31.32
N PRO A 4 -30.51 47.49 -32.52
CA PRO A 4 -29.87 46.20 -32.75
C PRO A 4 -28.71 46.01 -31.77
N ILE A 5 -28.61 44.82 -31.18
CA ILE A 5 -27.50 44.44 -30.30
C ILE A 5 -26.22 44.47 -31.15
N PRO A 6 -25.23 45.33 -30.87
CA PRO A 6 -23.94 45.24 -31.55
C PRO A 6 -23.30 43.89 -31.22
N ALA A 7 -22.74 43.22 -32.23
CA ALA A 7 -22.14 41.90 -32.07
C ALA A 7 -20.99 41.92 -31.04
N PHE A 8 -20.23 43.02 -31.02
CA PHE A 8 -19.18 43.31 -30.04
C PHE A 8 -19.29 44.73 -29.52
N ILE A 9 -18.97 44.91 -28.25
CA ILE A 9 -19.07 46.15 -27.50
C ILE A 9 -17.68 46.49 -26.96
N PRO A 10 -17.14 47.68 -27.26
CA PRO A 10 -15.89 48.13 -26.66
C PRO A 10 -16.11 48.42 -25.17
N ILE A 11 -15.27 47.84 -24.33
CA ILE A 11 -15.28 48.03 -22.87
C ILE A 11 -13.90 48.42 -22.36
N ARG A 12 -13.83 48.97 -21.14
CA ARG A 12 -12.59 49.08 -20.37
C ARG A 12 -12.70 48.16 -19.16
N ALA A 13 -11.69 47.32 -18.93
CA ALA A 13 -11.69 46.38 -17.82
C ALA A 13 -10.35 46.38 -17.09
N ALA A 14 -10.37 46.09 -15.79
CA ALA A 14 -9.16 45.83 -15.02
C ALA A 14 -8.75 44.37 -15.24
N VAL A 15 -7.67 44.16 -15.98
CA VAL A 15 -7.15 42.85 -16.38
C VAL A 15 -6.00 42.45 -15.47
N LEU A 16 -6.10 41.24 -14.92
CA LEU A 16 -4.99 40.56 -14.26
C LEU A 16 -4.33 39.67 -15.30
N ARG A 17 -3.10 40.00 -15.72
CA ARG A 17 -2.39 39.23 -16.76
C ARG A 17 -1.75 37.93 -16.22
N ALA A 18 -1.34 37.92 -14.96
CA ALA A 18 -0.78 36.75 -14.27
C ALA A 18 -1.03 36.87 -12.74
N PRO A 19 -1.08 35.76 -11.98
CA PRO A 19 -1.15 35.80 -10.52
C PRO A 19 -0.06 36.65 -9.89
N GLY A 20 -0.42 37.42 -8.87
CA GLY A 20 0.44 38.38 -8.18
C GLY A 20 0.77 39.65 -8.97
N ALA A 21 0.37 39.75 -10.24
CA ALA A 21 0.59 40.95 -11.05
C ALA A 21 -0.38 42.08 -10.66
N ARG A 22 0.00 43.32 -10.98
CA ARG A 22 -0.90 44.47 -10.82
C ARG A 22 -2.01 44.43 -11.87
N LEU A 23 -3.25 44.67 -11.44
CA LEU A 23 -4.38 44.92 -12.33
C LEU A 23 -4.11 46.16 -13.21
N LYS A 24 -4.29 46.02 -14.53
CA LYS A 24 -4.17 47.14 -15.48
C LYS A 24 -5.51 47.41 -16.14
N ILE A 25 -5.88 48.67 -16.27
CA ILE A 25 -7.10 49.05 -17.01
C ILE A 25 -6.77 49.02 -18.50
N GLU A 26 -7.39 48.10 -19.23
CA GLU A 26 -7.14 47.85 -20.64
C GLU A 26 -8.45 47.97 -21.45
N PRO A 27 -8.40 48.43 -22.71
CA PRO A 27 -9.53 48.30 -23.63
C PRO A 27 -9.70 46.84 -24.06
N LEU A 28 -10.93 46.33 -24.04
CA LEU A 28 -11.29 44.99 -24.52
C LEU A 28 -12.55 45.05 -25.38
N GLU A 29 -12.78 44.00 -26.17
CA GLU A 29 -14.06 43.77 -26.86
C GLU A 29 -14.83 42.66 -26.16
N MET A 30 -16.13 42.90 -25.93
CA MET A 30 -17.05 41.94 -25.31
C MET A 30 -18.24 41.66 -26.23
N GLU A 31 -18.63 40.40 -26.38
CA GLU A 31 -19.86 40.00 -27.08
C GLU A 31 -21.08 40.75 -26.53
N GLY A 32 -22.05 41.10 -27.38
CA GLY A 32 -23.36 41.56 -26.93
C GLY A 32 -24.12 40.50 -26.12
N PRO A 33 -25.16 40.88 -25.35
CA PRO A 33 -25.92 39.91 -24.54
C PRO A 33 -26.62 38.86 -25.41
N ARG A 34 -26.43 37.58 -25.07
CA ARG A 34 -27.18 36.47 -25.66
C ARG A 34 -28.63 36.48 -25.21
N GLY A 35 -29.42 35.55 -25.76
CA GLY A 35 -30.85 35.47 -25.55
C GLY A 35 -31.30 35.48 -24.08
N ASP A 36 -30.55 34.86 -23.17
CA ASP A 36 -30.84 34.77 -21.74
C ASP A 36 -29.98 35.68 -20.85
N GLU A 37 -29.22 36.59 -21.47
CA GLU A 37 -28.28 37.48 -20.78
C GLU A 37 -28.80 38.93 -20.70
N LEU A 38 -28.29 39.66 -19.71
CA LEU A 38 -28.47 41.08 -19.53
C LEU A 38 -27.13 41.78 -19.72
N LEU A 39 -27.12 42.89 -20.44
CA LEU A 39 -25.98 43.80 -20.48
C LEU A 39 -26.18 44.86 -19.39
N VAL A 40 -25.27 44.90 -18.42
CA VAL A 40 -25.32 45.84 -17.31
C VAL A 40 -24.17 46.82 -17.43
N ARG A 41 -24.48 48.13 -17.45
CA ARG A 41 -23.47 49.18 -17.30
C ARG A 41 -23.12 49.30 -15.83
N ILE A 42 -21.88 49.00 -15.48
CA ILE A 42 -21.40 49.05 -14.11
C ILE A 42 -21.32 50.51 -13.65
N VAL A 43 -21.83 50.75 -12.44
CA VAL A 43 -21.79 52.04 -11.75
C VAL A 43 -20.74 52.01 -10.63
N ALA A 44 -20.62 50.88 -9.94
CA ALA A 44 -19.56 50.58 -8.98
C ALA A 44 -19.38 49.06 -8.86
N SER A 45 -18.22 48.63 -8.38
CA SER A 45 -17.99 47.25 -7.94
C SER A 45 -17.25 47.27 -6.61
N GLY A 46 -17.65 46.40 -5.69
CA GLY A 46 -16.95 46.17 -4.43
C GLY A 46 -15.71 45.31 -4.63
N ILE A 47 -14.75 45.42 -3.71
CA ILE A 47 -13.56 44.56 -3.67
C ILE A 47 -13.72 43.64 -2.46
N CYS A 48 -13.94 42.36 -2.72
CA CYS A 48 -14.04 41.34 -1.69
C CYS A 48 -12.69 40.61 -1.54
N HIS A 49 -12.46 39.99 -0.38
CA HIS A 49 -11.22 39.25 -0.14
C HIS A 49 -11.01 38.12 -1.16
N THR A 50 -12.07 37.48 -1.63
CA THR A 50 -12.00 36.49 -2.72
C THR A 50 -11.43 37.10 -4.01
N ASP A 51 -11.68 38.37 -4.33
CA ASP A 51 -11.04 39.01 -5.49
C ASP A 51 -9.53 39.17 -5.27
N ILE A 52 -9.11 39.44 -4.03
CA ILE A 52 -7.70 39.58 -3.64
C ILE A 52 -6.99 38.23 -3.71
N ASP A 53 -7.59 37.16 -3.17
CA ASP A 53 -7.02 35.80 -3.21
C ASP A 53 -6.80 35.33 -4.66
N PHE A 54 -7.75 35.64 -5.55
CA PHE A 54 -7.62 35.34 -6.98
C PHE A 54 -6.60 36.23 -7.69
N CYS A 55 -6.45 37.48 -7.27
CA CYS A 55 -5.34 38.34 -7.71
C CYS A 55 -3.98 37.77 -7.31
N GLU A 56 -3.82 37.26 -6.08
CA GLU A 56 -2.53 36.83 -5.53
C GLU A 56 -2.10 35.43 -6.00
N GLY A 57 -3.03 34.50 -6.20
CA GLY A 57 -2.68 33.12 -6.58
C GLY A 57 -3.77 32.29 -7.26
N GLY A 58 -5.04 32.67 -7.16
CA GLY A 58 -6.17 31.83 -7.60
C GLY A 58 -6.51 31.87 -9.11
N ALA A 59 -5.98 32.82 -9.87
CA ALA A 59 -6.29 32.95 -11.31
C ALA A 59 -5.37 32.10 -12.21
N PHE A 60 -5.94 31.45 -13.23
CA PHE A 60 -5.17 30.70 -14.24
C PHE A 60 -5.15 31.47 -15.57
N GLY A 61 -4.17 32.35 -15.74
CA GLY A 61 -3.97 33.17 -16.96
C GLY A 61 -4.68 34.54 -16.93
N PRO A 62 -4.72 35.26 -18.06
CA PRO A 62 -5.31 36.60 -18.14
C PRO A 62 -6.82 36.61 -17.86
N VAL A 63 -7.26 37.36 -16.84
CA VAL A 63 -8.66 37.37 -16.40
C VAL A 63 -9.17 38.76 -16.02
N VAL A 64 -10.50 38.93 -16.05
CA VAL A 64 -11.21 40.06 -15.40
C VAL A 64 -11.97 39.53 -14.18
N LEU A 65 -11.66 40.07 -13.01
CA LEU A 65 -12.29 39.70 -11.72
C LEU A 65 -13.48 40.63 -11.38
N GLY A 66 -13.90 40.62 -10.12
CA GLY A 66 -14.99 41.43 -9.59
C GLY A 66 -16.30 40.65 -9.52
N HIS A 67 -16.82 40.50 -8.30
CA HIS A 67 -18.06 39.78 -8.04
C HIS A 67 -19.07 40.53 -7.14
N GLU A 68 -18.84 41.82 -6.92
CA GLU A 68 -19.73 42.72 -6.16
C GLU A 68 -20.21 43.90 -7.01
N GLY A 69 -20.68 43.63 -8.24
CA GLY A 69 -21.10 44.66 -9.18
C GLY A 69 -22.48 45.26 -8.88
N VAL A 70 -22.62 46.56 -9.14
CA VAL A 70 -23.91 47.27 -9.22
C VAL A 70 -23.97 48.12 -10.46
N GLY A 71 -25.14 48.22 -11.07
CA GLY A 71 -25.25 48.90 -12.34
C GLY A 71 -26.67 49.16 -12.80
N VAL A 72 -26.76 49.61 -14.05
CA VAL A 72 -28.02 49.86 -14.75
C VAL A 72 -28.10 48.93 -15.94
N VAL A 73 -29.21 48.20 -16.05
CA VAL A 73 -29.48 47.35 -17.22
C VAL A 73 -29.55 48.24 -18.46
N GLN A 74 -28.71 47.97 -19.45
CA GLN A 74 -28.72 48.68 -20.74
C GLN A 74 -29.51 47.92 -21.79
N GLN A 75 -29.38 46.60 -21.79
CA GLN A 75 -30.03 45.74 -22.77
C GLN A 75 -30.34 44.38 -22.16
N VAL A 76 -31.37 43.73 -22.68
CA VAL A 76 -31.81 42.41 -22.25
C VAL A 76 -32.01 41.50 -23.46
N GLY A 77 -31.57 40.25 -23.33
CA GLY A 77 -31.80 39.22 -24.33
C GLY A 77 -33.27 38.85 -24.47
N ARG A 78 -33.64 38.24 -25.60
CA ARG A 78 -35.03 37.89 -25.95
C ARG A 78 -35.76 36.94 -24.97
N LYS A 79 -35.02 36.15 -24.19
CA LYS A 79 -35.52 35.17 -23.20
C LYS A 79 -35.48 35.72 -21.77
N VAL A 80 -34.97 36.94 -21.56
CA VAL A 80 -34.97 37.59 -20.24
C VAL A 80 -36.37 38.11 -19.95
N THR A 81 -36.94 37.66 -18.84
CA THR A 81 -38.20 38.14 -18.30
C THR A 81 -37.95 38.94 -17.03
N GLY A 82 -38.88 39.83 -16.69
CA GLY A 82 -38.81 40.56 -15.44
C GLY A 82 -37.76 41.65 -15.35
N PHE A 83 -36.96 41.95 -16.38
CA PHE A 83 -36.00 43.07 -16.44
C PHE A 83 -36.18 43.92 -17.71
N ARG A 84 -35.87 45.23 -17.63
CA ARG A 84 -35.88 46.15 -18.76
C ARG A 84 -34.71 47.15 -18.70
N PRO A 85 -34.30 47.73 -19.84
CA PRO A 85 -33.35 48.84 -19.85
C PRO A 85 -33.75 49.95 -18.86
N GLY A 86 -32.77 50.47 -18.12
CA GLY A 86 -32.95 51.49 -17.09
C GLY A 86 -33.27 50.95 -15.69
N ASP A 87 -33.38 49.64 -15.49
CA ASP A 87 -33.50 49.04 -14.16
C ASP A 87 -32.15 49.11 -13.41
N GLN A 88 -32.19 49.51 -12.13
CA GLN A 88 -31.01 49.47 -11.26
C GLN A 88 -30.89 48.09 -10.62
N VAL A 89 -29.68 47.52 -10.62
CA VAL A 89 -29.44 46.14 -10.20
C VAL A 89 -28.19 45.98 -9.33
N VAL A 90 -28.25 44.99 -8.44
CA VAL A 90 -27.12 44.39 -7.70
C VAL A 90 -26.84 43.01 -8.28
N LEU A 91 -25.56 42.69 -8.47
CA LEU A 91 -25.12 41.42 -9.02
C LEU A 91 -24.64 40.48 -7.92
N SER A 92 -24.96 39.19 -8.02
CA SER A 92 -24.58 38.15 -7.06
C SER A 92 -23.85 37.01 -7.78
N TYR A 93 -23.78 35.83 -7.14
CA TYR A 93 -23.24 34.61 -7.73
C TYR A 93 -24.23 33.92 -8.69
N GLN A 94 -23.68 33.18 -9.64
CA GLN A 94 -24.40 32.42 -10.67
C GLN A 94 -24.75 31.00 -10.19
N SER A 95 -25.83 30.44 -10.73
CA SER A 95 -26.18 29.03 -10.55
C SER A 95 -26.77 28.44 -11.85
N CYS A 96 -26.71 27.12 -12.01
CA CYS A 96 -27.20 26.49 -13.25
C CYS A 96 -28.73 26.49 -13.38
N GLY A 97 -29.45 26.65 -12.28
CA GLY A 97 -30.90 26.75 -12.29
C GLY A 97 -31.69 25.47 -12.59
N ARG A 98 -31.01 24.38 -12.94
CA ARG A 98 -31.63 23.15 -13.45
C ARG A 98 -31.36 21.89 -12.63
N CYS A 99 -30.28 21.88 -11.83
CA CYS A 99 -29.92 20.75 -10.96
C CYS A 99 -30.89 20.61 -9.77
N GLY A 100 -30.82 19.48 -9.08
CA GLY A 100 -31.68 19.17 -7.93
C GLY A 100 -31.71 20.31 -6.91
N PRO A 101 -30.57 20.75 -6.36
CA PRO A 101 -30.53 21.84 -5.38
C PRO A 101 -31.11 23.17 -5.89
N CYS A 102 -30.79 23.56 -7.13
CA CYS A 102 -31.36 24.78 -7.75
C CYS A 102 -32.89 24.71 -7.86
N ARG A 103 -33.45 23.56 -8.23
CA ARG A 103 -34.91 23.36 -8.32
C ARG A 103 -35.59 23.41 -6.95
N HIS A 104 -34.87 23.07 -5.88
CA HIS A 104 -35.36 23.15 -4.50
C HIS A 104 -35.06 24.51 -3.83
N GLY A 105 -34.75 25.56 -4.60
CA GLY A 105 -34.51 26.90 -4.06
C GLY A 105 -33.19 27.04 -3.29
N ARG A 106 -32.23 26.13 -3.52
CA ARG A 106 -30.89 26.16 -2.90
C ARG A 106 -29.79 26.42 -3.94
N PRO A 107 -29.69 27.63 -4.51
CA PRO A 107 -28.73 27.93 -5.56
C PRO A 107 -27.27 27.98 -5.08
N ALA A 108 -27.02 28.14 -3.78
CA ALA A 108 -25.67 28.02 -3.20
C ALA A 108 -25.13 26.59 -3.28
N ASP A 109 -26.01 25.59 -3.18
CA ASP A 109 -25.69 24.16 -3.25
C ASP A 109 -25.68 23.64 -4.70
N CYS A 110 -25.54 24.52 -5.69
CA CYS A 110 -25.64 24.15 -7.09
C CYS A 110 -24.54 23.15 -7.50
N GLU A 111 -24.91 22.04 -8.14
CA GLU A 111 -23.95 21.01 -8.62
C GLU A 111 -22.90 21.57 -9.59
N ARG A 112 -23.23 22.65 -10.31
CA ARG A 112 -22.31 23.37 -11.20
C ARG A 112 -21.78 24.70 -10.63
N PHE A 113 -21.80 24.87 -9.30
CA PHE A 113 -21.42 26.12 -8.65
C PHE A 113 -20.01 26.57 -9.02
N TRP A 114 -19.04 25.65 -8.96
CA TRP A 114 -17.64 25.93 -9.30
C TRP A 114 -17.48 26.40 -10.75
N GLN A 115 -18.09 25.68 -11.69
CA GLN A 115 -18.04 26.02 -13.11
C GLN A 115 -18.69 27.39 -13.39
N ALA A 116 -19.83 27.69 -12.73
CA ALA A 116 -20.57 28.93 -12.94
C ALA A 116 -19.87 30.18 -12.38
N ASN A 117 -19.07 30.03 -11.31
CA ASN A 117 -18.54 31.17 -10.56
C ASN A 117 -17.01 31.31 -10.62
N PHE A 118 -16.29 30.22 -10.79
CA PHE A 118 -14.82 30.21 -10.82
C PHE A 118 -14.28 29.67 -12.15
N GLY A 119 -15.16 29.29 -13.09
CA GLY A 119 -14.77 28.72 -14.37
C GLY A 119 -14.27 29.74 -15.39
N PHE A 120 -14.41 31.05 -15.14
CA PHE A 120 -14.05 32.13 -16.08
C PHE A 120 -14.55 31.84 -17.51
N ALA A 121 -15.80 31.43 -17.61
CA ALA A 121 -16.53 31.13 -18.83
C ALA A 121 -18.03 31.05 -18.53
N ARG A 122 -18.85 31.06 -19.58
CA ARG A 122 -20.24 30.64 -19.50
C ARG A 122 -20.31 29.14 -19.18
N LEU A 123 -21.49 28.67 -18.74
CA LEU A 123 -21.72 27.26 -18.42
C LEU A 123 -21.64 26.30 -19.62
N ASP A 124 -21.63 26.84 -20.85
CA ASP A 124 -21.36 26.11 -22.09
C ASP A 124 -19.86 26.09 -22.47
N GLY A 125 -18.99 26.70 -21.65
CA GLY A 125 -17.55 26.80 -21.87
C GLY A 125 -17.10 28.01 -22.71
N THR A 126 -18.02 28.75 -23.33
CA THR A 126 -17.67 29.92 -24.16
C THR A 126 -17.33 31.14 -23.31
N ASN A 127 -16.54 32.08 -23.84
CA ASN A 127 -16.21 33.34 -23.17
C ASN A 127 -16.72 34.53 -23.98
N ALA A 128 -17.21 35.58 -23.31
CA ALA A 128 -17.66 36.80 -23.97
C ALA A 128 -16.52 37.77 -24.31
N LEU A 129 -15.38 37.68 -23.63
CA LEU A 129 -14.23 38.57 -23.85
C LEU A 129 -13.32 38.02 -24.95
N GLN A 130 -12.81 38.93 -25.77
CA GLN A 130 -11.83 38.63 -26.82
C GLN A 130 -10.39 38.89 -26.36
N GLY A 131 -9.40 38.50 -27.17
CA GLY A 131 -8.00 38.82 -26.93
C GLY A 131 -7.31 37.96 -25.87
N GLY A 132 -7.79 36.73 -25.67
CA GLY A 132 -7.20 35.76 -24.73
C GLY A 132 -7.40 36.09 -23.25
N VAL A 133 -8.25 37.07 -22.93
CA VAL A 133 -8.65 37.42 -21.57
C VAL A 133 -9.96 36.72 -21.24
N ARG A 134 -10.07 36.10 -20.07
CA ARG A 134 -11.27 35.38 -19.66
C ARG A 134 -12.12 36.16 -18.66
N GLY A 135 -13.42 36.31 -18.94
CA GLY A 135 -14.42 36.89 -18.04
C GLY A 135 -15.36 35.84 -17.43
N HIS A 136 -16.49 36.29 -16.86
CA HIS A 136 -17.51 35.50 -16.14
C HIS A 136 -17.12 34.96 -14.76
N PHE A 137 -16.22 35.64 -14.06
CA PHE A 137 -16.03 35.44 -12.62
C PHE A 137 -17.36 35.76 -11.89
N PHE A 138 -17.87 34.80 -11.12
CA PHE A 138 -19.22 34.83 -10.52
C PHE A 138 -20.36 35.06 -11.53
N GLY A 139 -20.13 34.75 -12.81
CA GLY A 139 -21.04 35.06 -13.90
C GLY A 139 -21.21 36.57 -14.15
N GLN A 140 -20.25 37.40 -13.76
CA GLN A 140 -20.24 38.85 -14.00
C GLN A 140 -18.87 39.40 -14.42
N SER A 141 -17.78 39.20 -13.69
CA SER A 141 -16.51 39.94 -13.90
C SER A 141 -16.73 41.47 -13.91
N SER A 142 -17.21 42.02 -12.80
CA SER A 142 -17.66 43.42 -12.71
C SER A 142 -16.55 44.46 -12.62
N PHE A 143 -15.27 44.08 -12.65
CA PHE A 143 -14.17 45.04 -12.82
C PHE A 143 -14.05 45.52 -14.28
N ALA A 144 -15.18 45.92 -14.87
CA ALA A 144 -15.32 46.40 -16.23
C ALA A 144 -16.40 47.47 -16.35
N THR A 145 -16.38 48.28 -17.40
CA THR A 145 -17.42 49.30 -17.66
C THR A 145 -18.78 48.70 -17.98
N TYR A 146 -18.80 47.50 -18.57
CA TYR A 146 -20.00 46.71 -18.83
C TYR A 146 -19.74 45.24 -18.48
N THR A 147 -20.80 44.53 -18.11
CA THR A 147 -20.76 43.09 -17.82
C THR A 147 -22.00 42.41 -18.38
N LEU A 148 -21.86 41.11 -18.68
CA LEU A 148 -22.97 40.21 -18.99
C LEU A 148 -23.35 39.40 -17.76
N THR A 149 -24.63 39.42 -17.44
CA THR A 149 -25.22 38.64 -16.34
C THR A 149 -26.45 37.87 -16.80
N THR A 150 -27.04 37.05 -15.93
CA THR A 150 -28.33 36.40 -16.17
C THR A 150 -29.35 36.82 -15.14
N MET A 151 -30.61 36.45 -15.34
CA MET A 151 -31.67 36.65 -14.34
C MET A 151 -31.36 35.99 -12.99
N ARG A 152 -30.45 35.00 -12.94
CA ARG A 152 -30.17 34.22 -11.73
C ARG A 152 -29.14 34.87 -10.81
N ASN A 153 -28.30 35.74 -11.34
CA ASN A 153 -27.30 36.47 -10.56
C ASN A 153 -27.51 37.99 -10.61
N THR A 154 -28.73 38.43 -10.95
CA THR A 154 -29.11 39.84 -11.01
C THR A 154 -30.33 40.08 -10.15
N VAL A 155 -30.27 41.08 -9.25
CA VAL A 155 -31.37 41.47 -8.36
C VAL A 155 -31.71 42.94 -8.58
N LYS A 156 -32.99 43.25 -8.81
CA LYS A 156 -33.44 44.64 -8.93
C LYS A 156 -33.45 45.35 -7.59
N VAL A 157 -33.11 46.63 -7.61
CA VAL A 157 -33.16 47.51 -6.44
C VAL A 157 -33.97 48.78 -6.71
N PRO A 158 -34.67 49.33 -5.70
CA PRO A 158 -35.40 50.58 -5.84
C PRO A 158 -34.49 51.77 -6.22
N ARG A 159 -34.97 52.62 -7.15
CA ARG A 159 -34.20 53.77 -7.67
C ARG A 159 -33.80 54.83 -6.63
N MET A 160 -34.50 54.86 -5.49
CA MET A 160 -34.25 55.79 -4.39
C MET A 160 -33.02 55.42 -3.55
N LEU A 161 -32.51 54.18 -3.69
CA LEU A 161 -31.34 53.75 -2.93
C LEU A 161 -30.04 54.28 -3.58
N PRO A 162 -29.02 54.62 -2.77
CA PRO A 162 -27.73 55.09 -3.28
C PRO A 162 -26.97 53.94 -3.96
N LEU A 163 -27.20 53.73 -5.27
CA LEU A 163 -26.79 52.54 -6.02
C LEU A 163 -25.31 52.15 -5.81
N LYS A 164 -24.38 53.12 -5.75
CA LYS A 164 -22.95 52.87 -5.53
C LYS A 164 -22.64 52.16 -4.20
N LEU A 165 -23.45 52.38 -3.16
CA LEU A 165 -23.27 51.78 -1.84
C LEU A 165 -23.83 50.34 -1.75
N LEU A 166 -24.53 49.88 -2.78
CA LEU A 166 -25.19 48.58 -2.78
C LEU A 166 -24.29 47.43 -3.26
N ALA A 167 -23.09 47.72 -3.79
CA ALA A 167 -22.16 46.72 -4.33
C ALA A 167 -21.91 45.53 -3.38
N PRO A 168 -21.56 45.75 -2.10
CA PRO A 168 -21.28 44.66 -1.16
C PRO A 168 -22.50 43.79 -0.78
N LEU A 169 -23.72 44.17 -1.19
CA LEU A 169 -24.92 43.36 -0.96
C LEU A 169 -24.90 42.05 -1.73
N GLY A 170 -24.23 42.00 -2.89
CA GLY A 170 -24.19 40.84 -3.77
C GLY A 170 -23.36 39.65 -3.25
N CYS A 171 -22.46 39.90 -2.29
CA CYS A 171 -21.59 38.87 -1.72
C CYS A 171 -21.49 39.00 -0.20
N GLY A 172 -20.72 39.96 0.33
CA GLY A 172 -20.40 40.01 1.76
C GLY A 172 -21.62 40.11 2.68
N LEU A 173 -22.55 41.03 2.40
CA LEU A 173 -23.75 41.19 3.25
C LEU A 173 -24.73 40.01 3.08
N GLN A 174 -24.89 39.50 1.86
CA GLN A 174 -25.68 38.30 1.59
C GLN A 174 -25.13 37.07 2.31
N THR A 175 -23.80 36.92 2.40
CA THR A 175 -23.14 35.80 3.08
C THR A 175 -23.45 35.81 4.58
N GLY A 176 -23.26 36.97 5.25
CA GLY A 176 -23.54 37.09 6.68
C GLY A 176 -25.02 36.87 7.00
N ALA A 177 -25.91 37.50 6.22
CA ALA A 177 -27.35 37.36 6.43
C ALA A 177 -27.86 35.96 6.09
N GLY A 178 -27.42 35.38 4.97
CA GLY A 178 -27.78 34.02 4.55
C GLY A 178 -27.27 32.94 5.51
N THR A 179 -26.12 33.15 6.15
CA THR A 179 -25.64 32.27 7.22
C THR A 179 -26.66 32.20 8.35
N VAL A 180 -27.15 33.34 8.83
CA VAL A 180 -28.13 33.39 9.93
C VAL A 180 -29.52 32.91 9.51
N MET A 181 -30.04 33.42 8.40
CA MET A 181 -31.42 33.17 7.98
C MET A 181 -31.62 31.81 7.32
N ASN A 182 -30.66 31.36 6.50
CA ASN A 182 -30.85 30.18 5.64
C ASN A 182 -30.06 28.96 6.12
N SER A 183 -28.80 29.15 6.53
CA SER A 183 -27.91 28.04 6.90
C SER A 183 -28.15 27.58 8.35
N LEU A 184 -28.11 28.53 9.28
CA LEU A 184 -28.36 28.29 10.70
C LEU A 184 -29.86 28.31 11.04
N ARG A 185 -30.66 28.99 10.20
CA ARG A 185 -32.11 29.16 10.39
C ARG A 185 -32.44 29.61 11.80
N VAL A 186 -31.71 30.62 12.28
CA VAL A 186 -31.83 31.13 13.65
C VAL A 186 -33.28 31.53 13.89
N ARG A 187 -33.88 30.91 14.91
CA ARG A 187 -35.28 31.16 15.27
C ARG A 187 -35.38 32.36 16.21
N ALA A 188 -36.56 32.96 16.24
CA ALA A 188 -36.89 33.97 17.25
C ALA A 188 -36.64 33.39 18.67
N GLY A 189 -36.01 34.17 19.54
CA GLY A 189 -35.65 33.73 20.90
C GLY A 189 -34.28 33.03 21.02
N ALA A 190 -33.61 32.69 19.92
CA ALA A 190 -32.31 32.02 19.98
C ALA A 190 -31.17 32.98 20.39
N SER A 191 -30.07 32.43 20.90
CA SER A 191 -28.83 33.17 21.17
C SER A 191 -27.79 32.90 20.09
N LEU A 192 -27.06 33.93 19.67
CA LEU A 192 -26.08 33.87 18.58
C LEU A 192 -24.80 34.63 18.94
N ALA A 193 -23.64 34.00 18.73
CA ALA A 193 -22.35 34.67 18.80
C ALA A 193 -21.74 34.85 17.41
N VAL A 194 -21.29 36.07 17.11
CA VAL A 194 -20.61 36.44 15.86
C VAL A 194 -19.16 36.78 16.18
N LEU A 195 -18.24 35.94 15.73
CA LEU A 195 -16.80 36.13 15.89
C LEU A 195 -16.24 36.85 14.66
N GLY A 196 -15.70 38.04 14.86
CA GLY A 196 -15.30 38.97 13.81
C GLY A 196 -16.49 39.75 13.25
N VAL A 197 -16.67 40.99 13.69
CA VAL A 197 -17.74 41.90 13.24
C VAL A 197 -17.23 42.91 12.21
N GLY A 198 -16.58 42.39 11.17
CA GLY A 198 -16.34 43.10 9.90
C GLY A 198 -17.64 43.25 9.08
N SER A 199 -17.56 43.62 7.80
CA SER A 199 -18.73 43.82 6.93
C SER A 199 -19.70 42.62 6.91
N VAL A 200 -19.18 41.40 6.77
CA VAL A 200 -19.96 40.15 6.77
C VAL A 200 -20.54 39.86 8.16
N GLY A 201 -19.74 40.00 9.22
CA GLY A 201 -20.19 39.76 10.59
C GLY A 201 -21.27 40.75 11.04
N LEU A 202 -21.16 42.04 10.66
CA LEU A 202 -22.20 43.04 10.92
C LEU A 202 -23.49 42.70 10.16
N ALA A 203 -23.41 42.13 8.96
CA ALA A 203 -24.58 41.62 8.26
C ALA A 203 -25.24 40.44 8.99
N ALA A 204 -24.46 39.54 9.59
CA ALA A 204 -24.97 38.49 10.45
C ALA A 204 -25.64 39.07 11.72
N VAL A 205 -25.07 40.10 12.35
CA VAL A 205 -25.69 40.80 13.49
C VAL A 205 -27.03 41.44 13.10
N MET A 206 -27.08 42.14 11.96
CA MET A 206 -28.33 42.72 11.44
C MET A 206 -29.36 41.64 11.13
N ALA A 207 -28.96 40.52 10.52
CA ALA A 207 -29.85 39.41 10.22
C ALA A 207 -30.37 38.71 11.48
N ALA A 208 -29.53 38.54 12.50
CA ALA A 208 -29.91 37.99 13.80
C ALA A 208 -31.00 38.83 14.46
N ARG A 209 -30.90 40.15 14.34
CA ARG A 209 -31.94 41.08 14.78
C ARG A 209 -33.22 40.93 13.96
N ILE A 210 -33.13 40.83 12.63
CA ILE A 210 -34.30 40.65 11.75
C ILE A 210 -35.07 39.38 12.10
N VAL A 211 -34.37 38.26 12.38
CA VAL A 211 -35.00 36.99 12.78
C VAL A 211 -35.39 36.92 14.27
N ARG A 212 -35.22 38.02 15.02
CA ARG A 212 -35.58 38.18 16.43
C ARG A 212 -34.82 37.24 17.39
N ALA A 213 -33.52 37.04 17.16
CA ALA A 213 -32.65 36.42 18.15
C ALA A 213 -32.73 37.18 19.49
N GLU A 214 -32.77 36.45 20.60
CA GLU A 214 -32.86 37.03 21.95
C GLU A 214 -31.53 37.63 22.40
N THR A 215 -30.42 36.93 22.17
CA THR A 215 -29.08 37.39 22.59
C THR A 215 -28.16 37.39 21.39
N ILE A 216 -27.48 38.50 21.15
CA ILE A 216 -26.48 38.62 20.07
C ILE A 216 -25.16 39.03 20.71
N ILE A 217 -24.15 38.17 20.63
CA ILE A 217 -22.82 38.40 21.20
C ILE A 217 -21.88 38.75 20.04
N ALA A 218 -21.36 39.98 20.05
CA ALA A 218 -20.39 40.44 19.06
C ALA A 218 -18.97 40.38 19.64
N VAL A 219 -18.07 39.63 19.00
CA VAL A 219 -16.68 39.48 19.43
C VAL A 219 -15.76 39.98 18.31
N ASP A 220 -14.90 40.96 18.61
CA ASP A 220 -13.93 41.49 17.65
C ASP A 220 -12.76 42.14 18.39
N ILE A 221 -11.59 42.17 17.77
CA ILE A 221 -10.38 42.81 18.30
C ILE A 221 -10.41 44.34 18.17
N HIS A 222 -11.18 44.86 17.21
CA HIS A 222 -11.29 46.28 16.94
C HIS A 222 -12.50 46.89 17.64
N GLN A 223 -12.25 47.74 18.64
CA GLN A 223 -13.32 48.43 19.38
C GLN A 223 -14.26 49.23 18.49
N ARG A 224 -13.77 49.85 17.40
CA ARG A 224 -14.61 50.60 16.45
C ARG A 224 -15.67 49.71 15.79
N ARG A 225 -15.35 48.44 15.51
CA ARG A 225 -16.30 47.48 14.92
C ARG A 225 -17.31 47.00 15.96
N LEU A 226 -16.86 46.75 17.18
CA LEU A 226 -17.75 46.43 18.32
C LEU A 226 -18.78 47.54 18.56
N LYS A 227 -18.35 48.81 18.56
CA LYS A 227 -19.25 49.95 18.70
C LYS A 227 -20.34 49.95 17.61
N LEU A 228 -19.95 49.70 16.36
CA LEU A 228 -20.87 49.63 15.23
C LEU A 228 -21.83 48.42 15.32
N ALA A 229 -21.36 47.26 15.80
CA ALA A 229 -22.21 46.10 16.05
C ALA A 229 -23.27 46.36 17.12
N LEU A 230 -22.92 47.11 18.18
CA LEU A 230 -23.86 47.56 19.21
C LEU A 230 -24.93 48.51 18.64
N GLU A 231 -24.54 49.44 17.78
CA GLU A 231 -25.47 50.37 17.10
C GLU A 231 -26.50 49.62 16.23
N PHE A 232 -26.10 48.57 15.52
CA PHE A 232 -27.01 47.80 14.66
C PHE A 232 -27.95 46.85 15.41
N ALA A 233 -27.65 46.49 16.65
CA ALA A 233 -28.35 45.43 17.39
C ALA A 233 -29.43 45.92 18.38
N VAL A 234 -29.81 47.21 18.38
CA VAL A 234 -30.70 47.88 19.36
C VAL A 234 -31.76 46.97 20.02
N LYS A 235 -31.63 46.85 21.36
CA LYS A 235 -32.42 46.12 22.38
C LYS A 235 -32.35 44.58 22.35
N LYS A 236 -31.27 44.01 22.91
CA LYS A 236 -31.20 42.96 23.97
C LYS A 236 -29.72 42.65 24.29
N ARG A 237 -29.42 41.99 25.44
CA ARG A 237 -28.09 41.86 26.10
C ARG A 237 -26.95 41.55 25.11
N ILE A 238 -25.95 42.42 25.03
CA ILE A 238 -24.70 42.20 24.28
C ILE A 238 -23.53 42.22 25.27
N ALA A 239 -22.72 41.18 25.25
CA ALA A 239 -21.38 41.19 25.84
C ALA A 239 -20.37 41.42 24.72
N ALA A 240 -19.65 42.54 24.75
CA ALA A 240 -18.51 42.78 23.88
C ALA A 240 -17.25 42.34 24.64
N CYS A 241 -16.63 41.25 24.22
CA CYS A 241 -15.43 40.71 24.88
C CYS A 241 -14.21 40.85 23.98
N LYS A 242 -13.06 41.21 24.56
CA LYS A 242 -11.75 40.97 23.91
C LYS A 242 -11.53 39.45 23.79
N PRO A 243 -10.75 38.94 22.82
CA PRO A 243 -10.55 37.51 22.64
C PRO A 243 -10.01 36.85 23.92
N LEU A 244 -10.52 35.66 24.24
CA LEU A 244 -9.89 34.77 25.21
C LEU A 244 -8.75 34.02 24.50
N ALA A 245 -7.54 34.16 25.04
CA ALA A 245 -6.29 33.49 24.67
C ALA A 245 -5.72 33.73 23.24
N GLU A 246 -4.38 33.61 23.17
CA GLU A 246 -3.50 33.92 22.03
C GLU A 246 -3.75 33.05 20.78
N GLU A 247 -4.37 31.87 20.94
CA GLU A 247 -4.69 30.96 19.83
C GLU A 247 -5.79 31.49 18.89
N SER A 248 -6.66 32.39 19.38
CA SER A 248 -7.73 33.01 18.58
C SER A 248 -7.19 33.97 17.49
N ARG A 249 -5.94 34.44 17.63
CA ARG A 249 -5.34 35.43 16.72
C ARG A 249 -5.12 34.90 15.30
N ARG A 250 -4.88 33.59 15.14
CA ARG A 250 -4.70 32.93 13.82
C ARG A 250 -6.02 32.60 13.14
N ALA A 251 -7.08 32.30 13.90
CA ALA A 251 -8.39 31.97 13.35
C ALA A 251 -9.16 33.19 12.80
N CYS A 252 -8.86 34.41 13.29
CA CYS A 252 -9.55 35.63 12.86
C CYS A 252 -9.02 36.26 11.55
N LEU A 253 -8.02 35.67 10.91
CA LEU A 253 -7.55 36.09 9.58
C LEU A 253 -8.23 35.24 8.51
N GLY A 254 -9.36 35.73 8.01
CA GLY A 254 -9.93 35.32 6.71
C GLY A 254 -11.18 34.44 6.70
N ALA A 255 -11.55 33.75 7.79
CA ALA A 255 -12.71 32.84 7.79
C ALA A 255 -13.76 33.17 8.87
N LEU A 256 -15.02 33.27 8.46
CA LEU A 256 -16.19 33.56 9.29
C LEU A 256 -16.48 32.40 10.26
N ALA A 257 -16.43 32.63 11.58
CA ALA A 257 -16.93 31.69 12.58
C ALA A 257 -18.21 32.27 13.22
N VAL A 258 -19.36 31.74 12.81
CA VAL A 258 -20.66 32.06 13.45
C VAL A 258 -21.04 30.87 14.34
N LEU A 259 -21.09 31.08 15.65
CA LEU A 259 -21.39 30.04 16.64
C LEU A 259 -22.82 30.24 17.16
N VAL A 260 -23.71 29.27 16.93
CA VAL A 260 -25.03 29.21 17.61
C VAL A 260 -24.85 28.39 18.88
N LEU A 261 -24.98 29.03 20.04
CA LEU A 261 -25.08 28.32 21.31
C LEU A 261 -26.56 27.97 21.52
N ALA A 262 -26.95 26.76 21.10
CA ALA A 262 -28.19 26.17 21.56
C ALA A 262 -27.96 25.64 22.99
N THR A 263 -28.33 26.41 24.00
CA THR A 263 -28.32 25.91 25.38
C THR A 263 -29.54 25.02 25.59
N SER A 264 -29.42 23.74 25.23
CA SER A 264 -30.04 22.67 26.00
C SER A 264 -28.95 22.09 26.91
N ALA A 265 -29.24 21.97 28.19
CA ALA A 265 -28.31 21.48 29.20
C ALA A 265 -27.82 20.06 28.87
N PHE A 266 -26.61 19.95 28.32
CA PHE A 266 -25.74 18.78 28.45
C PHE A 266 -24.31 19.32 28.59
N ALA A 267 -23.70 19.12 29.75
CA ALA A 267 -22.26 19.29 29.90
C ALA A 267 -21.58 18.27 28.99
N GLN A 268 -20.98 18.72 27.88
CA GLN A 268 -20.08 17.89 27.09
C GLN A 268 -18.76 17.84 27.87
N GLU A 269 -18.51 16.73 28.57
CA GLU A 269 -17.25 16.48 29.26
C GLU A 269 -16.09 16.56 28.25
N THR A 270 -15.11 17.41 28.53
CA THR A 270 -14.03 17.77 27.60
C THR A 270 -12.87 16.77 27.54
N ASN A 271 -12.82 15.75 28.42
CA ASN A 271 -11.71 14.80 28.51
C ASN A 271 -12.18 13.32 28.55
N LEU A 272 -12.27 12.69 27.38
CA LEU A 272 -12.45 11.24 27.23
C LEU A 272 -11.08 10.57 27.02
N SER A 273 -10.47 10.08 28.10
CA SER A 273 -9.18 9.39 28.03
C SER A 273 -9.18 8.06 28.82
N LEU A 274 -8.34 7.14 28.35
CA LEU A 274 -7.99 5.90 29.03
C LEU A 274 -6.46 5.83 29.16
N GLU A 275 -5.97 5.26 30.25
CA GLU A 275 -4.54 5.22 30.53
C GLU A 275 -4.14 3.95 31.28
N ASN A 276 -3.02 3.35 30.89
CA ASN A 276 -2.34 2.30 31.64
C ASN A 276 -0.85 2.65 31.78
N ARG A 277 -0.02 1.74 32.29
CA ARG A 277 1.42 2.01 32.48
C ARG A 277 2.19 2.34 31.20
N ALA A 278 1.77 1.81 30.05
CA ALA A 278 2.51 1.90 28.79
C ALA A 278 1.98 2.99 27.85
N MET A 279 0.68 3.30 27.92
CA MET A 279 0.05 4.21 26.97
C MET A 279 -1.09 5.02 27.58
N ARG A 280 -1.39 6.15 26.93
CA ARG A 280 -2.60 6.95 27.16
C ARG A 280 -3.29 7.15 25.83
N THR A 281 -4.60 6.94 25.78
CA THR A 281 -5.41 7.23 24.59
C THR A 281 -6.45 8.29 24.91
N GLU A 282 -6.66 9.22 23.99
CA GLU A 282 -7.57 10.36 24.12
C GLU A 282 -8.52 10.37 22.92
N LEU A 283 -9.82 10.45 23.19
CA LEU A 283 -10.89 10.57 22.20
C LEU A 283 -11.42 12.01 22.22
N ASP A 284 -11.38 12.68 21.08
CA ASP A 284 -12.02 13.98 20.90
C ASP A 284 -13.53 13.80 20.69
N PRO A 285 -14.39 14.27 21.62
CA PRO A 285 -15.84 14.12 21.52
C PRO A 285 -16.47 14.90 20.36
N SER A 286 -15.77 15.86 19.76
CA SER A 286 -16.28 16.66 18.65
C SER A 286 -16.04 16.00 17.29
N SER A 287 -14.83 15.49 17.07
CA SER A 287 -14.41 14.90 15.79
C SER A 287 -14.45 13.37 15.79
N GLY A 288 -14.41 12.73 16.96
CA GLY A 288 -14.17 11.30 17.13
C GLY A 288 -12.73 10.88 16.84
N ALA A 289 -11.82 11.84 16.70
CA ALA A 289 -10.41 11.55 16.50
C ALA A 289 -9.82 10.92 17.75
N ILE A 290 -9.00 9.87 17.56
CA ILE A 290 -8.29 9.21 18.65
C ILE A 290 -6.80 9.53 18.52
N THR A 291 -6.18 9.84 19.65
CA THR A 291 -4.71 9.87 19.78
C THR A 291 -4.25 8.80 20.76
N LEU A 292 -3.05 8.27 20.51
CA LEU A 292 -2.38 7.29 21.35
C LEU A 292 -0.97 7.79 21.68
N LEU A 293 -0.71 8.07 22.95
CA LEU A 293 0.60 8.44 23.48
C LEU A 293 1.35 7.17 23.90
N ASP A 294 2.51 6.95 23.30
CA ASP A 294 3.53 6.05 23.85
C ASP A 294 4.21 6.76 25.04
N LYS A 295 4.02 6.23 26.25
CA LYS A 295 4.59 6.86 27.46
C LYS A 295 6.09 6.68 27.58
N GLN A 296 6.67 5.68 26.92
CA GLN A 296 8.10 5.40 27.02
C GLN A 296 8.92 6.39 26.18
N THR A 297 8.38 6.83 25.04
CA THR A 297 9.06 7.76 24.13
C THR A 297 8.48 9.16 24.14
N GLY A 298 7.25 9.33 24.62
CA GLY A 298 6.49 10.58 24.52
C GLY A 298 5.88 10.82 23.13
N VAL A 299 6.05 9.90 22.18
CA VAL A 299 5.52 10.05 20.81
C VAL A 299 4.00 9.89 20.81
N ARG A 300 3.32 10.83 20.16
CA ARG A 300 1.88 10.78 19.91
C ARG A 300 1.60 10.23 18.51
N TRP A 301 0.77 9.20 18.48
CA TRP A 301 0.21 8.57 17.29
C TRP A 301 -1.20 9.08 17.05
N GLU A 302 -1.45 9.64 15.88
CA GLU A 302 -2.77 10.15 15.50
C GLU A 302 -3.51 9.07 14.71
N LEU A 303 -4.62 8.56 15.22
CA LEU A 303 -5.42 7.53 14.54
C LEU A 303 -6.45 8.15 13.59
N GLY A 304 -6.71 9.46 13.72
CA GLY A 304 -7.76 10.16 12.98
C GLY A 304 -9.17 9.79 13.45
N PRO A 305 -10.21 10.44 12.89
CA PRO A 305 -11.60 10.03 13.12
C PRO A 305 -11.95 8.79 12.29
N PRO A 306 -12.89 7.94 12.73
CA PRO A 306 -13.38 6.85 11.90
C PRO A 306 -14.11 7.37 10.66
N GLU A 307 -13.82 6.79 9.49
CA GLU A 307 -14.54 7.05 8.24
C GLU A 307 -15.46 5.87 7.89
N ALA A 308 -16.61 6.15 7.26
CA ALA A 308 -17.53 5.14 6.77
C ALA A 308 -18.17 5.57 5.45
N THR A 309 -18.31 4.63 4.51
CA THR A 309 -19.01 4.85 3.23
C THR A 309 -20.33 4.07 3.24
N LEU A 310 -21.46 4.78 3.21
CA LEU A 310 -22.80 4.20 3.19
C LEU A 310 -23.20 3.72 1.77
N THR A 311 -24.03 2.68 1.71
CA THR A 311 -24.41 1.94 0.48
C THR A 311 -25.30 2.76 -0.47
N ARG A 312 -25.95 3.83 0.03
CA ARG A 312 -26.68 4.82 -0.76
C ARG A 312 -25.86 6.11 -0.81
N GLY A 313 -25.26 6.38 -1.97
CA GLY A 313 -24.26 7.42 -2.18
C GLY A 313 -24.65 8.81 -1.68
N SER A 314 -24.03 9.21 -0.57
CA SER A 314 -23.57 10.58 -0.28
C SER A 314 -22.79 10.54 1.04
N ALA A 315 -21.67 11.25 1.12
CA ALA A 315 -20.99 11.51 2.39
C ALA A 315 -21.84 12.53 3.17
N ALA A 316 -22.73 12.05 4.04
CA ALA A 316 -23.46 12.90 4.97
C ALA A 316 -22.53 13.37 6.10
N ARG A 317 -22.73 14.60 6.59
CA ARG A 317 -22.04 15.10 7.80
C ARG A 317 -22.43 14.19 8.97
N LEU A 318 -21.46 13.51 9.57
CA LEU A 318 -21.72 12.56 10.65
C LEU A 318 -22.31 13.28 11.87
N PRO A 319 -23.36 12.76 12.51
CA PRO A 319 -23.93 13.35 13.73
C PRO A 319 -22.90 13.37 14.88
N PRO A 320 -23.11 14.21 15.92
CA PRO A 320 -22.26 14.24 17.10
C PRO A 320 -22.18 12.85 17.72
N LEU A 321 -20.99 12.45 18.18
CA LEU A 321 -20.85 11.17 18.87
C LEU A 321 -21.55 11.17 20.22
N ARG A 322 -22.20 10.06 20.55
CA ARG A 322 -22.85 9.84 21.84
C ARG A 322 -22.07 8.81 22.62
N LEU A 323 -21.51 9.18 23.77
CA LEU A 323 -20.88 8.22 24.68
C LEU A 323 -21.95 7.23 25.18
N THR A 324 -21.69 5.93 25.03
CA THR A 324 -22.60 4.85 25.49
C THR A 324 -22.06 4.12 26.71
N HIS A 325 -20.75 4.09 26.90
CA HIS A 325 -20.13 3.41 28.04
C HIS A 325 -18.74 3.99 28.36
N ARG A 326 -18.38 4.03 29.65
CA ARG A 326 -17.04 4.39 30.12
C ARG A 326 -16.69 3.64 31.41
N ASP A 327 -15.56 2.94 31.39
CA ASP A 327 -14.88 2.45 32.58
C ASP A 327 -13.37 2.78 32.51
N LYS A 328 -12.56 2.26 33.45
CA LYS A 328 -11.10 2.53 33.51
C LYS A 328 -10.30 1.99 32.32
N SER A 329 -10.86 1.07 31.56
CA SER A 329 -10.21 0.29 30.50
C SER A 329 -10.96 0.34 29.17
N ASN A 330 -12.20 0.83 29.13
CA ASN A 330 -13.06 0.76 27.96
C ASN A 330 -13.92 2.01 27.80
N LEU A 331 -13.85 2.62 26.62
CA LEU A 331 -14.72 3.69 26.15
C LEU A 331 -15.53 3.18 24.97
N ARG A 332 -16.86 3.30 25.03
CA ARG A 332 -17.73 3.05 23.88
C ARG A 332 -18.55 4.27 23.53
N TYR A 333 -18.67 4.52 22.23
CA TYR A 333 -19.44 5.63 21.70
C TYR A 333 -20.16 5.22 20.44
N ARG A 334 -21.34 5.79 20.22
CA ARG A 334 -22.17 5.52 19.05
C ARG A 334 -22.17 6.70 18.10
N ARG A 335 -22.14 6.38 16.79
CA ARG A 335 -22.46 7.32 15.72
C ARG A 335 -23.64 6.77 14.94
N GLU A 336 -24.77 7.48 15.03
CA GLU A 336 -26.01 7.09 14.34
C GLU A 336 -25.75 6.89 12.85
N GLY A 337 -26.22 5.75 12.32
CA GLY A 337 -26.08 5.38 10.91
C GLY A 337 -24.73 4.77 10.54
N ILE A 338 -23.75 4.72 11.45
CA ILE A 338 -22.51 3.96 11.26
C ILE A 338 -22.47 2.74 12.17
N GLY A 339 -22.57 2.95 13.49
CA GLY A 339 -22.35 1.88 14.47
C GLY A 339 -21.89 2.36 15.84
N GLU A 340 -21.69 1.39 16.73
CA GLU A 340 -21.05 1.57 18.03
C GLU A 340 -19.56 1.22 17.94
N PHE A 341 -18.72 2.13 18.41
CA PHE A 341 -17.27 2.00 18.45
C PHE A 341 -16.84 1.70 19.88
N SER A 342 -15.76 0.93 20.03
CA SER A 342 -15.18 0.58 21.32
C SER A 342 -13.67 0.77 21.28
N VAL A 343 -13.13 1.45 22.28
CA VAL A 343 -11.71 1.72 22.49
C VAL A 343 -11.34 1.10 23.83
N LYS A 344 -10.59 0.00 23.79
CA LYS A 344 -10.30 -0.83 24.97
C LYS A 344 -8.80 -0.98 25.20
N LEU A 345 -8.35 -0.74 26.42
CA LEU A 345 -6.99 -1.01 26.87
C LEU A 345 -6.88 -2.46 27.36
N LEU A 346 -5.99 -3.21 26.75
CA LEU A 346 -5.54 -4.53 27.19
C LEU A 346 -4.23 -4.37 27.98
N THR A 347 -3.98 -5.26 28.95
CA THR A 347 -2.91 -5.06 29.96
C THR A 347 -1.70 -5.99 29.81
N ASP A 348 -1.84 -7.13 29.14
CA ASP A 348 -0.75 -8.12 29.02
C ASP A 348 -0.73 -8.83 27.64
N PRO A 349 0.16 -8.40 26.72
CA PRO A 349 0.92 -7.15 26.78
C PRO A 349 -0.01 -5.92 26.64
N PRO A 350 0.46 -4.72 27.02
CA PRO A 350 -0.33 -3.51 26.86
C PRO A 350 -0.67 -3.24 25.38
N ARG A 351 -1.97 -3.20 25.04
CA ARG A 351 -2.46 -2.93 23.67
C ARG A 351 -3.71 -2.06 23.71
N LEU A 352 -3.94 -1.31 22.64
CA LEU A 352 -5.20 -0.64 22.34
C LEU A 352 -5.98 -1.50 21.34
N GLU A 353 -7.14 -2.01 21.72
CA GLU A 353 -8.10 -2.61 20.79
C GLU A 353 -9.13 -1.56 20.38
N TYR A 354 -9.23 -1.31 19.07
CA TYR A 354 -10.21 -0.40 18.49
C TYR A 354 -11.15 -1.19 17.59
N SER A 355 -12.44 -1.20 17.93
CA SER A 355 -13.44 -2.01 17.24
C SER A 355 -14.72 -1.25 16.93
N VAL A 356 -15.51 -1.80 15.99
CA VAL A 356 -16.82 -1.28 15.59
C VAL A 356 -17.85 -2.41 15.46
N LEU A 357 -19.04 -2.17 16.01
CA LEU A 357 -20.26 -2.93 15.80
C LEU A 357 -21.20 -2.10 14.91
N PRO A 358 -21.34 -2.43 13.62
CA PRO A 358 -22.09 -1.61 12.66
C PRO A 358 -23.62 -1.69 12.87
N GLU A 359 -24.33 -0.60 12.57
CA GLU A 359 -25.81 -0.51 12.64
C GLU A 359 -26.51 -0.94 11.32
N GLN A 360 -25.82 -0.97 10.18
CA GLN A 360 -26.33 -1.34 8.85
C GLN A 360 -25.27 -2.11 8.03
N GLU A 361 -25.65 -2.68 6.86
CA GLU A 361 -24.68 -3.13 5.86
C GLU A 361 -23.92 -1.91 5.29
N VAL A 362 -22.75 -1.61 5.87
CA VAL A 362 -21.85 -0.53 5.43
C VAL A 362 -20.83 -1.11 4.43
N LYS A 363 -20.68 -0.49 3.26
CA LYS A 363 -19.83 -0.99 2.15
C LYS A 363 -18.32 -0.93 2.43
N ASP A 364 -17.85 0.14 3.08
CA ASP A 364 -16.44 0.31 3.46
C ASP A 364 -16.36 1.09 4.79
N ARG A 365 -15.60 0.58 5.76
CA ARG A 365 -15.34 1.25 7.05
C ARG A 365 -13.84 1.44 7.21
N ARG A 366 -13.41 2.57 7.76
CA ARG A 366 -11.99 2.83 8.01
C ARG A 366 -11.81 3.32 9.43
N LEU A 367 -11.38 2.42 10.31
CA LEU A 367 -11.00 2.77 11.68
C LEU A 367 -9.71 3.61 11.70
N LEU A 368 -8.82 3.40 10.73
CA LEU A 368 -7.56 4.13 10.58
C LEU A 368 -7.54 4.85 9.22
N GLY A 369 -8.55 5.67 8.90
CA GLY A 369 -8.60 6.41 7.63
C GLY A 369 -7.52 7.50 7.58
N LYS A 370 -6.50 7.35 6.71
CA LYS A 370 -5.38 8.31 6.56
C LYS A 370 -4.69 8.67 7.90
N ALA A 371 -4.48 7.64 8.71
CA ALA A 371 -3.95 7.75 10.05
C ALA A 371 -2.40 7.74 10.08
N LEU A 372 -1.88 7.88 11.29
CA LEU A 372 -0.49 7.61 11.69
C LEU A 372 0.58 8.44 10.96
N PRO A 373 0.43 9.76 10.73
CA PRO A 373 1.36 10.53 9.92
C PRO A 373 2.84 10.35 10.30
N VAL A 374 3.66 10.04 9.30
CA VAL A 374 5.11 9.87 9.38
C VAL A 374 5.77 10.78 8.34
N GLY A 375 6.60 11.72 8.81
CA GLY A 375 7.39 12.61 7.95
C GLY A 375 8.74 12.01 7.55
N ARG A 376 9.60 12.82 6.91
CA ARG A 376 10.99 12.44 6.57
C ARG A 376 11.84 12.11 7.80
N GLY A 377 12.80 11.21 7.60
CA GLY A 377 13.86 10.93 8.56
C GLY A 377 14.29 9.46 8.55
N GLU A 378 15.55 9.19 8.92
CA GLU A 378 16.07 7.83 8.97
C GLU A 378 15.28 6.94 9.94
N ASN A 379 14.84 7.53 11.06
CA ASN A 379 14.04 6.90 12.12
C ASN A 379 12.53 7.17 11.98
N SER A 380 12.05 7.38 10.76
CA SER A 380 10.64 7.64 10.45
C SER A 380 10.24 6.90 9.17
N TYR A 381 9.44 5.85 9.28
CA TYR A 381 9.01 4.99 8.16
C TYR A 381 7.87 4.06 8.56
N TYR A 382 7.27 3.39 7.57
CA TYR A 382 6.43 2.21 7.81
C TYR A 382 7.15 0.93 7.44
N ALA A 383 6.90 -0.15 8.19
CA ALA A 383 7.29 -1.51 7.84
C ALA A 383 6.01 -2.27 7.47
N ALA A 384 5.76 -2.46 6.18
CA ALA A 384 4.58 -3.16 5.69
C ALA A 384 4.92 -4.61 5.35
N ALA A 385 4.07 -5.55 5.75
CA ALA A 385 4.23 -6.98 5.43
C ALA A 385 3.82 -7.31 3.98
N TYR A 386 4.16 -6.44 3.02
CA TYR A 386 3.99 -6.74 1.60
C TYR A 386 5.00 -7.82 1.21
N ARG A 387 4.49 -9.03 0.94
CA ARG A 387 5.33 -10.20 0.61
C ARG A 387 6.40 -10.43 1.69
N MET A 388 7.68 -10.39 1.36
CA MET A 388 8.74 -10.53 2.36
C MET A 388 8.79 -9.39 3.39
N GLY A 389 8.39 -8.18 3.00
CA GLY A 389 8.47 -6.99 3.83
C GLY A 389 9.10 -5.82 3.10
N ILE A 390 8.46 -4.66 3.22
CA ILE A 390 8.97 -3.41 2.65
C ILE A 390 8.96 -2.32 3.70
N GLN A 391 9.97 -1.46 3.64
CA GLN A 391 10.07 -0.23 4.37
C GLN A 391 9.70 0.94 3.45
N LEU A 392 8.66 1.67 3.82
CA LEU A 392 8.13 2.83 3.10
C LEU A 392 8.57 4.11 3.81
N ARG A 393 9.17 5.04 3.06
CA ARG A 393 9.66 6.33 3.57
C ARG A 393 8.96 7.50 2.89
N ALA A 394 8.87 8.64 3.58
CA ALA A 394 8.30 9.87 3.05
C ALA A 394 9.28 10.57 2.07
N GLU A 395 9.62 9.86 1.00
CA GLU A 395 10.61 10.22 -0.02
C GLU A 395 9.94 10.25 -1.41
N GLY A 396 10.54 11.00 -2.34
CA GLY A 396 10.04 11.16 -3.72
C GLY A 396 9.29 12.47 -3.97
N ASP A 397 9.06 12.77 -5.25
CA ASP A 397 8.49 14.05 -5.69
C ASP A 397 7.04 13.95 -6.16
N THR A 398 6.52 12.73 -6.31
CA THR A 398 5.16 12.49 -6.84
C THR A 398 4.27 11.90 -5.76
N PRO A 399 3.17 12.58 -5.37
CA PRO A 399 2.15 12.00 -4.49
C PRO A 399 1.57 10.71 -5.06
N TYR A 400 1.29 9.73 -4.20
CA TYR A 400 0.68 8.47 -4.62
C TYR A 400 -0.28 7.93 -3.56
N SER A 401 -1.18 7.04 -3.98
CA SER A 401 -1.99 6.21 -3.09
C SER A 401 -1.84 4.76 -3.53
N ARG A 402 -1.45 3.89 -2.60
CA ARG A 402 -1.23 2.46 -2.86
C ARG A 402 -2.08 1.62 -1.92
N ARG A 403 -2.61 0.50 -2.44
CA ARG A 403 -3.34 -0.49 -1.65
C ARG A 403 -2.67 -1.85 -1.78
N PHE A 404 -2.53 -2.55 -0.66
CA PHE A 404 -1.88 -3.87 -0.62
C PHE A 404 -2.89 -5.02 -0.54
N ARG A 405 -3.87 -5.01 -1.45
CA ARG A 405 -4.90 -6.05 -1.53
C ARG A 405 -4.28 -7.41 -1.83
N ASP A 406 -4.65 -8.43 -1.08
CA ASP A 406 -4.24 -9.84 -1.29
C ASP A 406 -2.71 -10.04 -1.36
N SER A 407 -1.93 -9.05 -0.91
CA SER A 407 -0.46 -9.04 -1.08
C SER A 407 0.28 -9.01 0.25
N CYS A 408 -0.41 -8.74 1.35
CA CYS A 408 0.19 -8.83 2.69
C CYS A 408 0.42 -10.31 3.04
N SER A 409 1.65 -10.68 3.39
CA SER A 409 2.00 -12.03 3.86
C SER A 409 1.59 -12.26 5.32
N MET A 410 1.45 -11.17 6.08
CA MET A 410 1.09 -11.14 7.50
C MET A 410 0.02 -10.09 7.76
N ALA A 411 -0.88 -10.36 8.71
CA ALA A 411 -1.95 -9.47 9.16
C ALA A 411 -1.43 -8.39 10.13
N MET A 412 -0.39 -7.68 9.70
CA MET A 412 0.26 -6.62 10.45
C MET A 412 0.89 -5.55 9.57
N PHE A 413 1.15 -4.41 10.20
CA PHE A 413 2.17 -3.48 9.78
C PHE A 413 2.80 -2.79 10.99
N GLY A 414 3.97 -2.19 10.80
CA GLY A 414 4.63 -1.35 11.77
C GLY A 414 4.73 0.10 11.33
N ALA A 415 4.68 1.03 12.28
CA ALA A 415 5.00 2.43 12.06
C ALA A 415 6.15 2.83 12.99
N VAL A 416 7.11 3.58 12.45
CA VAL A 416 8.23 4.15 13.21
C VAL A 416 8.19 5.66 13.03
N LYS A 417 8.16 6.40 14.13
CA LYS A 417 8.10 7.87 14.16
C LYS A 417 9.10 8.38 15.19
N ALA A 418 10.11 9.11 14.73
CA ALA A 418 11.19 9.61 15.58
C ALA A 418 11.83 8.51 16.47
N GLY A 419 11.99 7.31 15.91
CA GLY A 419 12.57 6.14 16.59
C GLY A 419 11.64 5.45 17.59
N SER A 420 10.39 5.89 17.74
CA SER A 420 9.34 5.15 18.46
C SER A 420 8.65 4.18 17.51
N ALA A 421 8.47 2.93 17.91
CA ALA A 421 7.83 1.89 17.12
C ALA A 421 6.41 1.58 17.60
N LEU A 422 5.51 1.34 16.65
CA LEU A 422 4.12 0.96 16.86
C LEU A 422 3.81 -0.25 15.98
N LEU A 423 3.30 -1.33 16.60
CA LEU A 423 2.77 -2.48 15.89
C LEU A 423 1.25 -2.33 15.73
N VAL A 424 0.75 -2.53 14.52
CA VAL A 424 -0.69 -2.61 14.21
C VAL A 424 -1.03 -3.99 13.65
N THR A 425 -2.08 -4.62 14.17
CA THR A 425 -2.51 -5.97 13.76
C THR A 425 -4.03 -6.07 13.58
N TRP A 426 -4.46 -7.00 12.74
CA TRP A 426 -5.87 -7.35 12.54
C TRP A 426 -5.99 -8.87 12.37
N THR A 427 -7.21 -9.41 12.33
CA THR A 427 -7.47 -10.85 12.16
C THR A 427 -8.37 -11.17 10.98
N ASP A 428 -9.15 -10.20 10.52
CA ASP A 428 -10.17 -10.43 9.50
C ASP A 428 -9.58 -10.31 8.08
N PRO A 429 -9.85 -11.27 7.18
CA PRO A 429 -9.29 -11.29 5.82
C PRO A 429 -9.84 -10.20 4.89
N TYR A 430 -10.92 -9.50 5.26
CA TYR A 430 -11.48 -8.36 4.52
C TYR A 430 -10.80 -7.02 4.89
N THR A 431 -9.65 -7.07 5.56
CA THR A 431 -8.87 -5.89 5.91
C THR A 431 -7.78 -5.63 4.86
N GLU A 432 -7.75 -4.41 4.33
CA GLU A 432 -6.79 -3.97 3.31
C GLU A 432 -5.94 -2.82 3.85
N VAL A 433 -4.62 -2.91 3.69
CA VAL A 433 -3.69 -1.82 4.01
C VAL A 433 -3.68 -0.79 2.89
N GLN A 434 -3.79 0.49 3.23
CA GLN A 434 -3.69 1.61 2.31
C GLN A 434 -2.59 2.57 2.77
N VAL A 435 -1.80 3.07 1.83
CA VAL A 435 -0.76 4.07 2.04
C VAL A 435 -1.02 5.27 1.14
N ASP A 436 -0.97 6.46 1.72
CA ASP A 436 -1.06 7.72 1.02
C ASP A 436 0.22 8.53 1.27
N TYR A 437 0.88 8.94 0.18
CA TYR A 437 2.03 9.83 0.20
C TYR A 437 1.64 11.21 -0.36
N SER A 438 2.04 12.27 0.35
CA SER A 438 1.97 13.65 -0.12
C SER A 438 3.33 14.32 0.06
N ASN A 439 3.74 15.15 -0.90
CA ASN A 439 4.92 16.01 -0.79
C ASN A 439 4.57 17.46 -0.35
N GLN A 440 3.28 17.77 -0.15
CA GLN A 440 2.77 19.09 0.22
C GLN A 440 1.92 19.03 1.50
N PRO A 441 2.03 20.02 2.43
CA PRO A 441 3.01 21.13 2.44
C PRO A 441 4.44 20.67 2.76
N ALA A 442 4.58 19.43 3.24
CA ALA A 442 5.85 18.75 3.42
C ALA A 442 5.66 17.25 3.13
N PRO A 443 6.73 16.52 2.79
CA PRO A 443 6.70 15.07 2.61
C PRO A 443 6.19 14.31 3.84
N GLU A 444 5.09 13.60 3.67
CA GLU A 444 4.39 12.85 4.71
C GLU A 444 3.74 11.60 4.14
N LEU A 445 3.89 10.48 4.86
CA LEU A 445 3.15 9.24 4.64
C LEU A 445 2.05 9.06 5.69
N ARG A 446 0.90 8.57 5.24
CA ARG A 446 -0.21 8.14 6.08
C ARG A 446 -0.58 6.71 5.73
N MET A 447 -0.75 5.87 6.74
CA MET A 447 -1.10 4.47 6.56
C MET A 447 -2.38 4.15 7.31
N GLY A 448 -3.24 3.39 6.64
CA GLY A 448 -4.57 3.11 7.11
C GLY A 448 -5.04 1.71 6.80
N LEU A 449 -6.16 1.34 7.42
CA LEU A 449 -6.84 0.07 7.21
C LEU A 449 -8.25 0.33 6.69
N ALA A 450 -8.53 -0.19 5.49
CA ALA A 450 -9.88 -0.32 4.98
C ALA A 450 -10.45 -1.67 5.44
N MET A 451 -11.46 -1.62 6.30
CA MET A 451 -12.12 -2.76 6.92
C MET A 451 -13.50 -2.94 6.29
N ARG A 452 -13.64 -3.98 5.48
CA ARG A 452 -14.87 -4.24 4.73
C ARG A 452 -15.70 -5.35 5.38
N GLU A 453 -16.97 -5.45 4.96
CA GLU A 453 -17.85 -6.58 5.27
C GLU A 453 -17.94 -6.92 6.77
N ARG A 454 -17.24 -7.97 7.21
CA ARG A 454 -17.25 -8.50 8.59
C ARG A 454 -16.06 -8.05 9.44
N ALA A 455 -15.09 -7.31 8.89
CA ALA A 455 -13.94 -6.80 9.64
C ALA A 455 -14.37 -5.81 10.73
N GLN A 456 -14.08 -6.12 11.99
CA GLN A 456 -14.62 -5.38 13.15
C GLN A 456 -13.58 -4.72 14.04
N SER A 457 -12.35 -5.24 14.14
CA SER A 457 -11.37 -4.74 15.12
C SER A 457 -9.94 -4.67 14.58
N VAL A 458 -9.18 -3.71 15.12
CA VAL A 458 -7.74 -3.58 14.95
C VAL A 458 -7.08 -3.42 16.32
N ARG A 459 -5.82 -3.86 16.45
CA ARG A 459 -5.04 -3.71 17.68
C ARG A 459 -3.77 -2.92 17.41
N LEU A 460 -3.48 -1.96 18.29
CA LEU A 460 -2.27 -1.13 18.24
C LEU A 460 -1.45 -1.35 19.51
N GLN A 461 -0.14 -1.53 19.37
CA GLN A 461 0.79 -1.80 20.45
C GLN A 461 2.01 -0.90 20.34
N PRO A 462 2.11 0.15 21.18
CA PRO A 462 3.35 0.91 21.32
C PRO A 462 4.46 0.02 21.87
N LEU A 463 5.64 0.10 21.26
CA LEU A 463 6.80 -0.73 21.59
C LEU A 463 7.96 0.06 22.21
N GLY A 464 7.79 1.37 22.42
CA GLY A 464 8.88 2.23 22.86
C GLY A 464 9.86 2.53 21.71
N ARG A 465 11.15 2.62 22.03
CA ARG A 465 12.21 2.83 21.02
C ARG A 465 12.46 1.54 20.23
N GLY A 466 12.48 1.63 18.91
CA GLY A 466 12.75 0.47 18.05
C GLY A 466 12.54 0.74 16.56
N GLY A 467 12.79 -0.29 15.76
CA GLY A 467 12.56 -0.33 14.32
C GLY A 467 11.76 -1.55 13.88
N TYR A 468 11.89 -1.92 12.61
CA TYR A 468 11.19 -3.09 12.04
C TYR A 468 11.57 -4.42 12.73
N VAL A 469 12.77 -4.52 13.32
CA VAL A 469 13.20 -5.70 14.09
C VAL A 469 12.36 -5.87 15.36
N GLU A 470 12.20 -4.81 16.16
CA GLU A 470 11.36 -4.84 17.37
C GLU A 470 9.88 -5.07 17.03
N ILE A 471 9.41 -4.49 15.92
CA ILE A 471 8.07 -4.72 15.39
C ILE A 471 7.86 -6.20 15.04
N ALA A 472 8.81 -6.82 14.32
CA ALA A 472 8.76 -8.23 13.97
C ALA A 472 8.76 -9.12 15.23
N LYS A 473 9.62 -8.84 16.21
CA LYS A 473 9.67 -9.57 17.49
C LYS A 473 8.34 -9.49 18.24
N ALA A 474 7.73 -8.30 18.29
CA ALA A 474 6.42 -8.12 18.92
C ALA A 474 5.32 -8.88 18.15
N TYR A 475 5.36 -8.86 16.82
CA TYR A 475 4.40 -9.59 16.01
C TYR A 475 4.57 -11.11 16.10
N ARG A 476 5.79 -11.62 16.20
CA ARG A 476 6.07 -13.05 16.42
C ARG A 476 5.35 -13.60 17.65
N ALA A 477 5.25 -12.81 18.73
CA ALA A 477 4.45 -13.18 19.90
C ALA A 477 2.94 -13.23 19.58
N VAL A 478 2.43 -12.29 18.77
CA VAL A 478 1.04 -12.30 18.28
C VAL A 478 0.77 -13.52 17.38
N ALA A 479 1.69 -13.85 16.48
CA ALA A 479 1.61 -15.03 15.63
C ALA A 479 1.52 -16.32 16.46
N ARG A 480 2.32 -16.44 17.52
CA ARG A 480 2.24 -17.56 18.47
C ARG A 480 0.90 -17.62 19.19
N GLU A 481 0.43 -16.49 19.73
CA GLU A 481 -0.88 -16.36 20.41
C GLU A 481 -2.03 -16.83 19.50
N ARG A 482 -1.91 -16.60 18.19
CA ARG A 482 -2.91 -16.96 17.18
C ARG A 482 -2.76 -18.36 16.59
N GLY A 483 -1.73 -19.11 16.99
CA GLY A 483 -1.42 -20.43 16.40
C GLY A 483 -0.91 -20.37 14.96
N LEU A 484 -0.44 -19.21 14.49
CA LEU A 484 0.14 -19.01 13.16
C LEU A 484 1.63 -19.33 13.11
N LEU A 485 2.29 -19.42 14.29
CA LEU A 485 3.69 -19.78 14.40
C LEU A 485 3.86 -21.23 14.85
N LYS A 486 4.39 -22.05 13.94
CA LYS A 486 4.90 -23.40 14.21
C LYS A 486 6.32 -23.51 13.67
N THR A 487 7.30 -23.53 14.56
CA THR A 487 8.73 -23.52 14.24
C THR A 487 9.15 -24.81 13.51
N LEU A 488 10.22 -24.76 12.73
CA LEU A 488 10.85 -25.92 12.12
C LEU A 488 11.32 -26.91 13.21
N ALA A 489 11.74 -26.43 14.37
CA ALA A 489 12.06 -27.28 15.51
C ALA A 489 10.84 -28.06 16.06
N GLU A 490 9.65 -27.46 16.04
CA GLU A 490 8.40 -28.14 16.39
C GLU A 490 8.01 -29.15 15.31
N LYS A 491 8.04 -28.76 14.04
CA LYS A 491 7.75 -29.66 12.90
C LYS A 491 8.71 -30.84 12.84
N LEU A 492 10.00 -30.62 13.13
CA LEU A 492 11.03 -31.66 13.14
C LEU A 492 10.77 -32.74 14.19
N ARG A 493 10.18 -32.38 15.35
CA ARG A 493 9.78 -33.35 16.37
C ARG A 493 8.61 -34.22 15.91
N GLU A 494 7.74 -33.70 15.06
CA GLU A 494 6.59 -34.43 14.50
C GLU A 494 7.00 -35.27 13.29
N ASN A 495 7.86 -34.72 12.43
CA ASN A 495 8.38 -35.36 11.24
C ASN A 495 9.90 -35.12 11.12
N PRO A 496 10.74 -36.12 11.45
CA PRO A 496 12.19 -36.02 11.32
C PRO A 496 12.68 -35.66 9.92
N ARG A 497 11.87 -35.94 8.89
CA ARG A 497 12.20 -35.66 7.48
C ARG A 497 12.29 -34.16 7.17
N VAL A 498 11.76 -33.29 8.03
CA VAL A 498 11.95 -31.83 7.89
C VAL A 498 13.43 -31.45 7.81
N ALA A 499 14.32 -32.19 8.49
CA ALA A 499 15.77 -31.96 8.41
C ALA A 499 16.39 -32.27 7.03
N GLU A 500 15.66 -32.95 6.14
CA GLU A 500 16.09 -33.18 4.75
C GLU A 500 16.11 -31.88 3.94
N LEU A 501 15.33 -30.86 4.33
CA LEU A 501 15.32 -29.52 3.71
C LEU A 501 16.56 -28.66 4.09
N PHE A 502 17.20 -28.93 5.23
CA PHE A 502 18.26 -28.08 5.73
C PHE A 502 19.52 -28.18 4.87
N GLY A 503 19.87 -27.07 4.22
CA GLY A 503 20.93 -26.96 3.23
C GLY A 503 20.64 -27.67 1.91
N ALA A 504 19.38 -28.01 1.64
CA ALA A 504 18.97 -28.59 0.36
C ALA A 504 18.81 -27.48 -0.69
N ALA A 505 19.64 -27.52 -1.73
CA ALA A 505 19.44 -26.71 -2.91
C ALA A 505 18.19 -27.18 -3.68
N ASP A 506 17.48 -26.26 -4.31
CA ASP A 506 16.36 -26.61 -5.18
C ASP A 506 16.81 -26.62 -6.65
N PHE A 507 16.65 -27.76 -7.30
CA PHE A 507 16.85 -27.92 -8.74
C PHE A 507 15.50 -28.23 -9.40
N LYS A 508 15.06 -27.33 -10.28
CA LYS A 508 13.74 -27.39 -10.90
C LYS A 508 13.79 -27.46 -12.42
N PRO A 509 14.04 -28.64 -13.02
CA PRO A 509 14.01 -28.76 -14.46
C PRO A 509 12.57 -28.61 -14.99
N PHE A 510 12.39 -27.72 -15.96
CA PHE A 510 11.17 -27.61 -16.76
C PHE A 510 11.16 -28.70 -17.83
N ALA A 511 10.67 -29.90 -17.51
CA ALA A 511 10.85 -31.08 -18.35
C ALA A 511 10.12 -30.97 -19.70
N TYR A 512 8.80 -30.80 -19.67
CA TYR A 512 7.97 -30.71 -20.86
C TYR A 512 6.93 -29.59 -20.77
N MET A 513 6.78 -28.85 -21.87
CA MET A 513 5.83 -27.77 -22.01
C MET A 513 5.00 -27.96 -23.27
N ARG A 514 3.68 -27.85 -23.12
CA ARG A 514 2.75 -27.70 -24.24
C ARG A 514 2.15 -26.30 -24.19
N LEU A 515 2.24 -25.60 -25.30
CA LEU A 515 2.01 -24.17 -25.37
C LEU A 515 0.76 -23.85 -26.20
N ALA A 516 -0.24 -23.28 -25.55
CA ALA A 516 -1.49 -22.91 -26.17
C ALA A 516 -1.30 -21.73 -27.13
N PRO A 517 -1.97 -21.77 -28.30
CA PRO A 517 -1.85 -20.73 -29.31
C PRO A 517 -2.41 -19.39 -28.84
N ASN A 518 -1.88 -18.30 -29.39
CA ASN A 518 -2.32 -16.93 -29.13
C ASN A 518 -2.26 -16.54 -27.64
N THR A 519 -1.23 -16.99 -26.93
CA THR A 519 -1.00 -16.64 -25.53
C THR A 519 0.30 -15.87 -25.38
N PRO A 520 0.51 -15.13 -24.27
CA PRO A 520 1.81 -14.52 -23.98
C PRO A 520 2.98 -15.51 -23.89
N TRP A 521 2.68 -16.80 -23.73
CA TRP A 521 3.67 -17.88 -23.70
C TRP A 521 4.01 -18.42 -25.10
N HIS A 522 3.09 -18.24 -26.06
CA HIS A 522 3.23 -18.72 -27.43
C HIS A 522 2.31 -17.95 -28.37
N GLU A 523 2.90 -16.99 -29.08
CA GLU A 523 2.18 -16.06 -29.96
C GLU A 523 1.72 -16.69 -31.28
N GLN A 524 2.13 -17.93 -31.57
CA GLN A 524 1.73 -18.64 -32.79
C GLN A 524 0.25 -19.09 -32.69
N ASP A 525 -0.38 -19.31 -33.84
CA ASP A 525 -1.79 -19.70 -33.97
C ASP A 525 -2.02 -21.21 -33.82
N THR A 526 -0.94 -21.99 -33.72
CA THR A 526 -0.96 -23.45 -33.51
C THR A 526 -0.37 -23.82 -32.14
N TRP A 527 -0.60 -25.05 -31.71
CA TRP A 527 -0.03 -25.55 -30.46
C TRP A 527 1.48 -25.76 -30.60
N GLY A 528 2.24 -25.27 -29.63
CA GLY A 528 3.67 -25.53 -29.48
C GLY A 528 3.93 -26.69 -28.52
N ALA A 529 5.06 -27.37 -28.69
CA ALA A 529 5.57 -28.36 -27.76
C ALA A 529 7.08 -28.19 -27.60
N GLN A 530 7.57 -28.29 -26.36
CA GLN A 530 8.98 -28.13 -26.04
C GLN A 530 9.39 -29.15 -24.98
N THR A 531 10.36 -30.00 -25.34
CA THR A 531 11.03 -30.93 -24.43
C THR A 531 12.38 -30.36 -24.06
N ASN A 532 12.58 -30.01 -22.79
CA ASN A 532 13.89 -29.57 -22.30
C ASN A 532 14.62 -30.68 -21.54
N PHE A 533 13.88 -31.62 -20.95
CA PHE A 533 14.44 -32.80 -20.28
C PHE A 533 13.50 -33.99 -20.45
N THR A 534 14.08 -35.15 -20.76
CA THR A 534 13.42 -36.43 -20.49
C THR A 534 13.50 -36.79 -18.99
N PHE A 535 12.66 -37.72 -18.51
CA PHE A 535 12.78 -38.19 -17.11
C PHE A 535 14.13 -38.87 -16.83
N GLU A 536 14.73 -39.51 -17.83
CA GLU A 536 16.09 -40.05 -17.74
C GLU A 536 17.13 -38.94 -17.56
N GLU A 537 17.05 -37.87 -18.36
CA GLU A 537 17.95 -36.72 -18.25
C GLU A 537 17.81 -35.99 -16.92
N CYS A 538 16.60 -35.90 -16.35
CA CYS A 538 16.39 -35.37 -15.00
C CYS A 538 17.15 -36.19 -13.94
N ALA A 539 17.19 -37.51 -14.06
CA ALA A 539 17.94 -38.36 -13.15
C ALA A 539 19.46 -38.23 -13.38
N ASP A 540 19.90 -38.15 -14.63
CA ASP A 540 21.30 -37.91 -14.98
C ASP A 540 21.81 -36.57 -14.43
N LEU A 541 20.97 -35.52 -14.46
CA LEU A 541 21.27 -34.22 -13.89
C LEU A 541 21.53 -34.33 -12.37
N ALA A 542 20.66 -35.02 -11.64
CA ALA A 542 20.85 -35.22 -10.21
C ALA A 542 22.13 -36.01 -9.91
N GLU A 543 22.43 -37.05 -10.70
CA GLU A 543 23.66 -37.84 -10.55
C GLU A 543 24.92 -37.03 -10.85
N HIS A 544 24.92 -36.19 -11.89
CA HIS A 544 26.01 -35.27 -12.21
C HIS A 544 26.26 -34.28 -11.06
N LEU A 545 25.23 -33.56 -10.63
CA LEU A 545 25.33 -32.59 -9.54
C LEU A 545 25.82 -33.25 -8.23
N ASN A 546 25.33 -34.46 -7.91
CA ASN A 546 25.76 -35.18 -6.72
C ASN A 546 27.21 -35.70 -6.81
N ARG A 547 27.57 -36.37 -7.91
CA ARG A 547 28.86 -37.07 -8.04
C ARG A 547 29.99 -36.12 -8.42
N ASP A 548 29.73 -35.23 -9.38
CA ASP A 548 30.77 -34.40 -10.00
C ASP A 548 30.95 -33.08 -9.24
N LEU A 549 29.86 -32.51 -8.73
CA LEU A 549 29.91 -31.27 -7.93
C LEU A 549 29.87 -31.53 -6.42
N GLY A 550 29.60 -32.76 -5.97
CA GLY A 550 29.60 -33.11 -4.55
C GLY A 550 28.45 -32.48 -3.76
N ILE A 551 27.31 -32.27 -4.40
CA ILE A 551 26.08 -31.74 -3.79
C ILE A 551 25.42 -32.86 -2.97
N ASP A 552 25.58 -32.80 -1.64
CA ASP A 552 25.18 -33.88 -0.72
C ASP A 552 23.72 -33.79 -0.24
N ARG A 553 23.10 -32.61 -0.37
CA ARG A 553 21.69 -32.34 -0.08
C ARG A 553 21.08 -31.47 -1.17
N ALA A 554 20.00 -31.95 -1.77
CA ALA A 554 19.16 -31.16 -2.64
C ALA A 554 17.75 -31.76 -2.73
N MET A 555 16.86 -30.96 -3.30
CA MET A 555 15.60 -31.45 -3.88
C MET A 555 15.63 -31.28 -5.40
N LEU A 556 15.08 -32.27 -6.09
CA LEU A 556 14.77 -32.22 -7.51
C LEU A 556 13.24 -32.18 -7.65
N VAL A 557 12.68 -31.02 -7.96
CA VAL A 557 11.23 -30.85 -8.16
C VAL A 557 10.94 -30.71 -9.65
N LEU A 558 10.26 -31.70 -10.23
CA LEU A 558 10.03 -31.73 -11.68
C LEU A 558 8.85 -30.87 -12.08
N ASN A 559 9.08 -29.91 -12.96
CA ASN A 559 8.04 -29.10 -13.60
C ASN A 559 7.62 -29.74 -14.92
N GLY A 560 6.32 -29.76 -15.19
CA GLY A 560 5.80 -30.24 -16.47
C GLY A 560 5.92 -31.75 -16.69
N TRP A 561 5.93 -32.53 -15.62
CA TRP A 561 5.92 -33.99 -15.67
C TRP A 561 4.56 -34.58 -16.08
N ILE A 562 3.48 -33.80 -15.97
CA ILE A 562 2.09 -34.21 -16.10
C ILE A 562 1.65 -34.44 -17.56
N ASN A 563 0.51 -35.10 -17.74
CA ASN A 563 -0.14 -35.26 -19.04
C ASN A 563 -0.42 -33.90 -19.71
N GLY A 564 0.26 -33.61 -20.82
CA GLY A 564 0.13 -32.33 -21.52
C GLY A 564 1.12 -31.25 -21.07
N GLY A 565 2.08 -31.55 -20.19
CA GLY A 565 3.16 -30.63 -19.82
C GLY A 565 2.76 -29.55 -18.82
N TYR A 566 3.72 -28.69 -18.46
CA TYR A 566 3.57 -27.65 -17.43
C TYR A 566 2.31 -26.79 -17.64
N ASP A 567 1.54 -26.51 -16.59
CA ASP A 567 0.32 -25.68 -16.62
C ASP A 567 -0.70 -26.07 -17.69
N ASN A 568 -0.95 -27.37 -17.85
CA ASN A 568 -1.95 -27.90 -18.77
C ASN A 568 -2.87 -28.90 -18.05
N ARG A 569 -4.15 -28.92 -18.41
CA ARG A 569 -5.12 -29.98 -18.05
C ARG A 569 -5.34 -30.25 -16.56
N HIS A 570 -4.79 -29.44 -15.66
CA HIS A 570 -5.10 -29.53 -14.24
C HIS A 570 -6.62 -29.55 -14.01
N PRO A 571 -7.12 -30.35 -13.05
CA PRO A 571 -6.36 -31.23 -12.14
C PRO A 571 -6.07 -32.64 -12.69
N ASP A 572 -6.35 -32.94 -13.96
CA ASP A 572 -6.15 -34.28 -14.55
C ASP A 572 -4.71 -34.49 -15.02
N ILE A 573 -3.84 -34.79 -14.06
CA ILE A 573 -2.38 -34.79 -14.24
C ILE A 573 -1.78 -36.10 -14.76
N LEU A 574 -2.55 -37.19 -14.76
CA LEU A 574 -2.09 -38.51 -15.19
C LEU A 574 -2.57 -38.90 -16.59
N PRO A 575 -1.86 -39.81 -17.28
CA PRO A 575 -0.56 -40.40 -16.92
C PRO A 575 0.60 -39.38 -16.97
N ALA A 576 1.78 -39.72 -16.46
CA ALA A 576 2.97 -38.89 -16.68
C ALA A 576 3.24 -38.72 -18.19
N ALA A 577 3.76 -37.57 -18.61
CA ALA A 577 3.94 -37.17 -20.00
C ALA A 577 4.63 -38.27 -20.84
N PRO A 578 3.93 -38.90 -21.81
CA PRO A 578 4.50 -39.96 -22.65
C PRO A 578 5.70 -39.49 -23.46
N GLU A 579 5.72 -38.24 -23.90
CA GLU A 579 6.75 -37.63 -24.74
C GLU A 579 8.14 -37.60 -24.10
N ILE A 580 8.22 -37.71 -22.77
CA ILE A 580 9.46 -37.63 -21.99
C ILE A 580 9.76 -38.89 -21.16
N GLY A 581 9.02 -39.98 -21.41
CA GLY A 581 9.29 -41.30 -20.83
C GLY A 581 8.12 -41.93 -20.06
N GLY A 582 6.99 -41.24 -19.93
CA GLY A 582 5.78 -41.78 -19.31
C GLY A 582 5.97 -42.24 -17.86
N ASN A 583 5.06 -43.10 -17.40
CA ASN A 583 5.05 -43.56 -16.00
C ASN A 583 6.34 -44.31 -15.61
N ASP A 584 6.83 -45.20 -16.47
CA ASP A 584 8.02 -46.01 -16.19
C ASP A 584 9.27 -45.15 -16.07
N GLY A 585 9.44 -44.17 -16.97
CA GLY A 585 10.53 -43.21 -16.93
C GLY A 585 10.51 -42.36 -15.66
N LEU A 586 9.34 -41.84 -15.28
CA LEU A 586 9.20 -41.03 -14.07
C LEU A 586 9.45 -41.85 -12.79
N ALA A 587 8.95 -43.09 -12.74
CA ALA A 587 9.20 -44.00 -11.62
C ALA A 587 10.69 -44.36 -11.52
N ALA A 588 11.38 -44.56 -12.64
CA ALA A 588 12.83 -44.78 -12.67
C ALA A 588 13.61 -43.55 -12.18
N CYS A 589 13.22 -42.35 -12.64
CA CYS A 589 13.80 -41.08 -12.20
C CYS A 589 13.68 -40.91 -10.67
N SER A 590 12.48 -41.08 -10.13
CA SER A 590 12.21 -41.06 -8.68
C SER A 590 13.13 -41.98 -7.89
N ARG A 591 13.30 -43.25 -8.33
CA ARG A 591 14.19 -44.21 -7.66
C ARG A 591 15.65 -43.76 -7.69
N ARG A 592 16.15 -43.29 -8.84
CA ARG A 592 17.54 -42.85 -9.01
C ARG A 592 17.87 -41.64 -8.14
N VAL A 593 17.01 -40.62 -8.14
CA VAL A 593 17.19 -39.41 -7.31
C VAL A 593 17.20 -39.76 -5.82
N LYS A 594 16.24 -40.58 -5.37
CA LYS A 594 16.18 -41.01 -3.95
C LYS A 594 17.38 -41.85 -3.54
N ALA A 595 17.98 -42.62 -4.46
CA ALA A 595 19.20 -43.39 -4.17
C ALA A 595 20.42 -42.50 -3.86
N LEU A 596 20.40 -41.23 -4.26
CA LEU A 596 21.41 -40.22 -3.90
C LEU A 596 21.20 -39.64 -2.49
N GLY A 597 20.10 -39.99 -1.82
CA GLY A 597 19.69 -39.37 -0.56
C GLY A 597 19.05 -37.98 -0.73
N TRP A 598 18.63 -37.64 -1.95
CA TRP A 598 17.96 -36.39 -2.29
C TRP A 598 16.44 -36.49 -2.16
N LEU A 599 15.81 -35.33 -2.00
CA LEU A 599 14.35 -35.21 -2.10
C LEU A 599 13.94 -35.23 -3.57
N PHE A 600 13.05 -36.14 -3.93
CA PHE A 600 12.33 -36.15 -5.20
C PHE A 600 10.94 -35.55 -5.03
N GLY A 601 10.62 -34.51 -5.81
CA GLY A 601 9.36 -33.79 -5.76
C GLY A 601 8.70 -33.62 -7.12
N LEU A 602 7.39 -33.37 -7.10
CA LEU A 602 6.57 -33.13 -8.28
C LEU A 602 5.81 -31.81 -8.13
N HIS A 603 5.80 -31.00 -9.18
CA HIS A 603 4.98 -29.79 -9.30
C HIS A 603 3.57 -30.14 -9.82
N ASP A 604 2.54 -29.66 -9.13
CA ASP A 604 1.12 -29.88 -9.46
C ASP A 604 0.31 -28.61 -9.15
N ASN A 605 -0.98 -28.57 -9.49
CA ASN A 605 -1.85 -27.43 -9.26
C ASN A 605 -3.31 -27.90 -9.06
N TYR A 606 -3.93 -27.49 -7.94
CA TYR A 606 -5.36 -27.72 -7.63
C TYR A 606 -6.16 -26.41 -7.49
N GLN A 607 -5.61 -25.31 -7.99
CA GLN A 607 -6.25 -24.00 -8.03
C GLN A 607 -6.78 -23.67 -9.44
N ASP A 608 -6.07 -24.11 -10.48
CA ASP A 608 -6.40 -23.86 -11.87
C ASP A 608 -7.07 -25.08 -12.52
N MET A 609 -8.08 -24.80 -13.36
CA MET A 609 -8.76 -25.79 -14.19
C MET A 609 -8.84 -25.32 -15.63
N TYR A 610 -8.49 -26.20 -16.56
CA TYR A 610 -8.46 -25.90 -18.00
C TYR A 610 -9.67 -26.50 -18.69
N ARG A 611 -10.16 -25.82 -19.74
CA ARG A 611 -11.34 -26.29 -20.50
C ARG A 611 -11.13 -27.63 -21.20
N ASP A 612 -9.89 -27.97 -21.53
CA ASP A 612 -9.53 -29.25 -22.15
C ASP A 612 -9.17 -30.33 -21.12
N ALA A 613 -9.30 -30.05 -19.82
CA ALA A 613 -9.15 -31.05 -18.76
C ALA A 613 -10.31 -32.07 -18.85
N PRO A 614 -10.05 -33.40 -18.86
CA PRO A 614 -11.07 -34.44 -18.85
C PRO A 614 -12.16 -34.28 -17.78
N SER A 615 -11.79 -33.77 -16.60
CA SER A 615 -12.68 -33.51 -15.48
C SER A 615 -13.38 -32.15 -15.55
N TRP A 616 -13.22 -31.37 -16.62
CA TRP A 616 -13.81 -30.02 -16.73
C TRP A 616 -15.29 -30.04 -16.38
N ASN A 617 -15.62 -29.35 -15.30
CA ASN A 617 -16.99 -29.21 -14.83
C ASN A 617 -17.11 -27.93 -14.02
N GLU A 618 -18.00 -27.05 -14.46
CA GLU A 618 -18.17 -25.75 -13.83
C GLU A 618 -18.67 -25.80 -12.38
N SER A 619 -19.22 -26.94 -11.94
CA SER A 619 -19.63 -27.17 -10.54
C SER A 619 -18.46 -27.25 -9.56
N PHE A 620 -17.21 -27.35 -10.04
CA PHE A 620 -16.02 -27.26 -9.19
C PHE A 620 -15.44 -25.85 -9.08
N LEU A 621 -15.90 -24.93 -9.91
CA LEU A 621 -15.29 -23.62 -10.07
C LEU A 621 -15.86 -22.60 -9.10
N ILE A 622 -15.05 -21.60 -8.78
CA ILE A 622 -15.52 -20.39 -8.09
C ILE A 622 -16.53 -19.68 -9.00
N LYS A 623 -17.68 -19.30 -8.44
CA LYS A 623 -18.67 -18.45 -9.11
C LYS A 623 -18.61 -17.01 -8.60
N ASN A 624 -18.62 -16.06 -9.52
CA ASN A 624 -18.81 -14.64 -9.23
C ASN A 624 -20.25 -14.37 -8.77
N ARG A 625 -20.52 -13.16 -8.26
CA ARG A 625 -21.87 -12.75 -7.79
C ARG A 625 -22.96 -12.84 -8.86
N ASP A 626 -22.60 -12.73 -10.13
CA ASP A 626 -23.51 -12.88 -11.27
C ASP A 626 -23.68 -14.35 -11.73
N GLY A 627 -23.08 -15.31 -11.03
CA GLY A 627 -23.11 -16.73 -11.34
C GLY A 627 -22.08 -17.18 -12.39
N SER A 628 -21.29 -16.27 -12.98
CA SER A 628 -20.28 -16.64 -13.97
C SER A 628 -19.07 -17.36 -13.32
N PRO A 629 -18.46 -18.36 -13.99
CA PRO A 629 -17.19 -18.95 -13.54
C PRO A 629 -16.07 -17.90 -13.45
N ARG A 630 -15.33 -17.91 -12.35
CA ARG A 630 -14.19 -17.01 -12.16
C ARG A 630 -13.01 -17.46 -13.00
N LYS A 631 -12.54 -16.58 -13.88
CA LYS A 631 -11.32 -16.77 -14.68
C LYS A 631 -10.08 -16.66 -13.78
N GLY A 632 -9.08 -17.48 -14.07
CA GLY A 632 -7.73 -17.39 -13.50
C GLY A 632 -6.79 -16.64 -14.45
N GLY A 633 -5.53 -17.08 -14.46
CA GLY A 633 -4.49 -16.56 -15.36
C GLY A 633 -4.57 -17.08 -16.78
N VAL A 634 -3.59 -16.69 -17.58
CA VAL A 634 -3.32 -17.25 -18.91
C VAL A 634 -1.91 -17.82 -18.86
N TRP A 635 -1.83 -19.15 -18.83
CA TRP A 635 -0.60 -19.91 -18.60
C TRP A 635 -0.21 -20.69 -19.86
N ALA A 636 0.74 -21.62 -19.74
CA ALA A 636 1.20 -22.43 -20.88
C ALA A 636 0.04 -23.19 -21.57
N GLY A 637 -0.90 -23.77 -20.81
CA GLY A 637 -2.11 -24.41 -21.36
C GLY A 637 -3.23 -23.45 -21.78
N GLY A 638 -3.00 -22.14 -21.74
CA GLY A 638 -3.98 -21.12 -22.10
C GLY A 638 -4.77 -20.55 -20.93
N PRO A 639 -5.94 -19.93 -21.18
CA PRO A 639 -6.79 -19.38 -20.13
C PRO A 639 -7.33 -20.47 -19.21
N CYS A 640 -7.21 -20.27 -17.89
CA CYS A 640 -7.75 -21.18 -16.88
C CYS A 640 -8.94 -20.56 -16.11
N TRP A 641 -9.60 -21.40 -15.31
CA TRP A 641 -10.63 -21.01 -14.35
C TRP A 641 -10.28 -21.52 -12.97
N LEU A 642 -10.71 -20.78 -11.95
CA LEU A 642 -10.31 -21.07 -10.58
C LEU A 642 -11.22 -22.13 -9.93
N ILE A 643 -10.62 -23.21 -9.46
CA ILE A 643 -11.24 -24.23 -8.62
C ILE A 643 -11.62 -23.61 -7.28
N CYS A 644 -12.83 -23.90 -6.82
CA CYS A 644 -13.26 -23.55 -5.46
C CYS A 644 -12.47 -24.40 -4.46
N SER A 645 -11.81 -23.77 -3.49
CA SER A 645 -10.97 -24.48 -2.50
C SER A 645 -11.72 -25.55 -1.71
N ARG A 646 -13.04 -25.41 -1.52
CA ARG A 646 -13.90 -26.45 -0.92
C ARG A 646 -13.98 -27.73 -1.75
N LYS A 647 -13.69 -27.65 -3.04
CA LYS A 647 -13.70 -28.74 -4.02
C LYS A 647 -12.30 -29.26 -4.36
N ALA A 648 -11.25 -28.51 -4.03
CA ALA A 648 -9.88 -28.89 -4.36
C ALA A 648 -9.47 -30.25 -3.75
N ILE A 649 -9.82 -30.52 -2.48
CA ILE A 649 -9.53 -31.83 -1.86
C ILE A 649 -10.34 -32.96 -2.51
N GLU A 650 -11.58 -32.70 -2.89
CA GLU A 650 -12.42 -33.69 -3.60
C GLU A 650 -11.75 -34.10 -4.92
N LEU A 651 -11.12 -33.16 -5.63
CA LEU A 651 -10.37 -33.41 -6.86
C LEU A 651 -9.04 -34.11 -6.58
N ALA A 652 -8.27 -33.65 -5.59
CA ALA A 652 -6.97 -34.21 -5.23
C ALA A 652 -7.08 -35.66 -4.71
N ASN A 653 -8.11 -35.96 -3.94
CA ASN A 653 -8.33 -37.27 -3.31
C ASN A 653 -9.02 -38.30 -4.23
N ARG A 654 -9.23 -37.97 -5.51
CA ARG A 654 -9.74 -38.97 -6.46
C ARG A 654 -8.72 -40.08 -6.64
N PRO A 655 -9.15 -41.35 -6.81
CA PRO A 655 -8.23 -42.47 -6.97
C PRO A 655 -7.16 -42.22 -8.03
N GLN A 656 -7.53 -41.63 -9.17
CA GLN A 656 -6.64 -41.32 -10.29
C GLN A 656 -5.79 -40.04 -10.15
N ASN A 657 -5.75 -39.42 -8.97
CA ASN A 657 -4.98 -38.20 -8.70
C ASN A 657 -3.87 -38.49 -7.66
N ILE A 658 -3.86 -37.82 -6.51
CA ILE A 658 -2.82 -37.96 -5.49
C ILE A 658 -2.57 -39.41 -5.05
N PRO A 659 -3.61 -40.25 -4.79
CA PRO A 659 -3.40 -41.65 -4.43
C PRO A 659 -2.62 -42.44 -5.50
N GLU A 660 -2.97 -42.28 -6.78
CA GLU A 660 -2.28 -42.97 -7.88
C GLU A 660 -0.88 -42.39 -8.11
N VAL A 661 -0.69 -41.08 -8.04
CA VAL A 661 0.63 -40.43 -8.13
C VAL A 661 1.60 -40.97 -7.08
N LYS A 662 1.12 -41.11 -5.84
CA LYS A 662 1.87 -41.70 -4.73
C LYS A 662 2.23 -43.15 -5.02
N THR A 663 1.29 -43.93 -5.57
CA THR A 663 1.49 -45.35 -5.90
C THR A 663 2.50 -45.53 -7.03
N LEU A 664 2.37 -44.77 -8.11
CA LEU A 664 3.20 -44.92 -9.31
C LEU A 664 4.62 -44.38 -9.11
N PHE A 665 4.78 -43.23 -8.45
CA PHE A 665 6.06 -42.50 -8.45
C PHE A 665 6.70 -42.36 -7.08
N ALA A 666 5.94 -42.57 -5.99
CA ALA A 666 6.40 -42.47 -4.61
C ALA A 666 7.31 -41.23 -4.35
N PRO A 667 6.85 -40.00 -4.65
CA PRO A 667 7.64 -38.81 -4.37
C PRO A 667 7.77 -38.58 -2.87
N THR A 668 8.90 -37.99 -2.48
CA THR A 668 9.26 -37.72 -1.07
C THR A 668 8.79 -36.37 -0.56
N LEU A 669 8.33 -35.52 -1.48
CA LEU A 669 7.86 -34.16 -1.28
C LEU A 669 6.86 -33.82 -2.39
N TYR A 670 5.90 -32.94 -2.12
CA TYR A 670 4.95 -32.47 -3.13
C TYR A 670 4.83 -30.95 -3.15
N PHE A 671 4.79 -30.37 -4.34
CA PHE A 671 4.61 -28.95 -4.54
C PHE A 671 3.28 -28.71 -5.25
N SER A 672 2.33 -28.05 -4.59
CA SER A 672 1.10 -27.59 -5.24
C SER A 672 1.19 -26.10 -5.47
N ASP A 673 1.17 -25.70 -6.73
CA ASP A 673 1.33 -24.33 -7.17
C ASP A 673 0.20 -23.42 -6.68
N THR A 674 0.51 -22.14 -6.55
CA THR A 674 -0.39 -20.99 -6.31
C THR A 674 -1.20 -20.94 -5.01
N ILE A 675 -1.16 -21.92 -4.10
CA ILE A 675 -2.05 -21.91 -2.91
C ILE A 675 -1.87 -20.63 -2.08
N PHE A 676 -0.63 -20.23 -1.82
CA PHE A 676 -0.30 -19.03 -1.05
C PHE A 676 -0.08 -17.78 -1.92
N ALA A 677 0.21 -17.96 -3.22
CA ALA A 677 0.31 -16.86 -4.18
C ALA A 677 -1.07 -16.28 -4.52
N ALA A 678 -2.07 -17.14 -4.69
CA ALA A 678 -3.44 -16.77 -4.93
C ALA A 678 -4.07 -16.12 -3.69
N GLY A 679 -4.90 -15.10 -3.93
CA GLY A 679 -5.66 -14.43 -2.88
C GLY A 679 -6.67 -15.35 -2.22
N LEU A 680 -7.38 -14.81 -1.22
CA LEU A 680 -8.56 -15.47 -0.67
C LEU A 680 -9.79 -15.07 -1.49
N TYR A 681 -10.58 -16.04 -1.91
CA TYR A 681 -11.70 -15.80 -2.82
C TYR A 681 -13.06 -16.03 -2.16
N GLU A 682 -14.05 -15.26 -2.63
CA GLU A 682 -15.46 -15.56 -2.38
C GLU A 682 -15.99 -16.46 -3.52
N CYS A 683 -16.77 -17.48 -3.17
CA CYS A 683 -17.54 -18.28 -4.12
C CYS A 683 -19.04 -18.09 -3.85
N PHE A 684 -19.78 -17.72 -4.88
CA PHE A 684 -21.24 -17.50 -4.84
C PHE A 684 -22.04 -18.65 -5.44
N ASP A 685 -21.43 -19.82 -5.67
CA ASP A 685 -22.16 -21.01 -6.08
C ASP A 685 -23.12 -21.45 -4.96
N LEU A 686 -24.33 -21.87 -5.32
CA LEU A 686 -25.34 -22.27 -4.34
C LEU A 686 -24.99 -23.60 -3.63
N ASN A 687 -24.18 -24.46 -4.26
CA ASN A 687 -23.83 -25.77 -3.71
C ASN A 687 -22.58 -25.73 -2.82
N HIS A 688 -21.72 -24.74 -3.00
CA HIS A 688 -20.50 -24.56 -2.21
C HIS A 688 -20.18 -23.08 -1.97
N PRO A 689 -21.12 -22.31 -1.38
CA PRO A 689 -20.86 -20.92 -1.03
C PRO A 689 -19.66 -20.88 -0.08
N THR A 690 -18.75 -19.94 -0.34
CA THR A 690 -17.47 -19.87 0.38
C THR A 690 -17.12 -18.43 0.67
N ALA A 691 -16.99 -18.08 1.95
CA ALA A 691 -16.41 -16.83 2.39
C ALA A 691 -14.87 -16.93 2.47
N PRO A 692 -14.09 -15.83 2.47
CA PRO A 692 -12.62 -15.86 2.45
C PRO A 692 -12.00 -16.58 3.65
N ALA A 693 -12.63 -16.52 4.83
CA ALA A 693 -12.18 -17.28 5.99
C ALA A 693 -12.40 -18.80 5.83
N GLU A 694 -13.43 -19.21 5.09
CA GLU A 694 -13.68 -20.61 4.75
C GLU A 694 -12.75 -21.09 3.63
N ASP A 695 -12.47 -20.22 2.65
CA ASP A 695 -11.48 -20.43 1.60
C ASP A 695 -10.09 -20.69 2.18
N LEU A 696 -9.64 -19.83 3.11
CA LEU A 696 -8.40 -20.01 3.86
C LEU A 696 -8.35 -21.39 4.54
N ARG A 697 -9.39 -21.75 5.30
CA ARG A 697 -9.44 -23.05 5.99
C ARG A 697 -9.47 -24.23 5.03
N ALA A 698 -10.11 -24.08 3.87
CA ALA A 698 -10.13 -25.12 2.84
C ALA A 698 -8.77 -25.30 2.18
N LYS A 699 -8.05 -24.21 1.90
CA LYS A 699 -6.65 -24.24 1.45
C LYS A 699 -5.73 -24.89 2.49
N GLN A 700 -5.86 -24.56 3.77
CA GLN A 700 -5.11 -25.23 4.86
C GLN A 700 -5.37 -26.73 4.89
N ARG A 701 -6.64 -27.17 4.77
CA ARG A 701 -6.97 -28.60 4.72
C ARG A 701 -6.35 -29.30 3.50
N LEU A 702 -6.26 -28.62 2.36
CA LEU A 702 -5.58 -29.16 1.18
C LEU A 702 -4.09 -29.32 1.44
N CYS A 703 -3.43 -28.31 2.04
CA CYS A 703 -2.04 -28.40 2.46
C CYS A 703 -1.82 -29.57 3.43
N ASP A 704 -2.63 -29.70 4.46
CA ASP A 704 -2.53 -30.78 5.44
C ASP A 704 -2.73 -32.17 4.80
N TYR A 705 -3.67 -32.28 3.85
CA TYR A 705 -3.88 -33.52 3.09
C TYR A 705 -2.64 -33.88 2.26
N LEU A 706 -2.14 -32.96 1.43
CA LEU A 706 -0.96 -33.21 0.60
C LEU A 706 0.29 -33.50 1.46
N ARG A 707 0.48 -32.76 2.54
CA ARG A 707 1.55 -32.99 3.51
C ARG A 707 1.43 -34.35 4.19
N GLY A 708 0.22 -34.78 4.53
CA GLY A 708 -0.05 -36.11 5.08
C GLY A 708 0.25 -37.23 4.08
N GLU A 709 -0.02 -37.02 2.79
CA GLU A 709 0.22 -38.03 1.76
C GLU A 709 1.71 -38.24 1.44
N PHE A 710 2.51 -37.16 1.40
CA PHE A 710 3.91 -37.21 0.93
C PHE A 710 4.96 -36.96 2.01
N GLY A 711 4.55 -36.52 3.20
CA GLY A 711 5.41 -36.23 4.35
C GLY A 711 5.99 -34.82 4.35
N LEU A 712 6.38 -34.29 3.19
CA LEU A 712 6.84 -32.90 3.03
C LEU A 712 6.01 -32.18 1.96
N PHE A 713 5.65 -30.93 2.23
CA PHE A 713 4.81 -30.13 1.35
C PHE A 713 5.33 -28.70 1.19
N GLY A 714 5.23 -28.17 -0.02
CA GLY A 714 5.42 -26.74 -0.28
C GLY A 714 4.49 -26.20 -1.35
N SER A 715 4.50 -24.88 -1.49
CA SER A 715 3.68 -24.15 -2.45
C SER A 715 4.31 -22.80 -2.77
N GLU A 716 3.82 -22.20 -3.85
CA GLU A 716 4.25 -20.90 -4.35
C GLU A 716 3.84 -19.77 -3.40
N GLU A 717 4.74 -18.81 -3.24
CA GLU A 717 4.72 -17.68 -2.32
C GLU A 717 4.54 -18.12 -0.86
N GLY A 718 4.22 -17.19 0.03
CA GLY A 718 4.02 -17.51 1.43
C GLY A 718 3.03 -16.58 2.10
N ARG A 719 2.18 -17.20 2.93
CA ARG A 719 1.25 -16.51 3.83
C ARG A 719 1.41 -17.09 5.22
N GLU A 720 1.28 -16.26 6.24
CA GLU A 720 1.42 -16.71 7.62
C GLU A 720 0.45 -17.83 8.00
N TRP A 721 -0.76 -17.85 7.41
CA TRP A 721 -1.75 -18.89 7.67
C TRP A 721 -1.35 -20.24 7.06
N GLY A 722 -0.37 -20.28 6.16
CA GLY A 722 0.21 -21.50 5.62
C GLY A 722 1.39 -22.05 6.43
N VAL A 723 1.99 -21.25 7.32
CA VAL A 723 3.26 -21.61 8.00
C VAL A 723 3.10 -22.90 8.80
N ALA A 724 1.97 -23.13 9.47
CA ALA A 724 1.76 -24.37 10.22
C ALA A 724 1.46 -25.60 9.35
N HIS A 725 1.13 -25.40 8.07
CA HIS A 725 0.56 -26.39 7.16
C HIS A 725 1.47 -26.76 5.97
N ALA A 726 2.65 -26.13 5.87
CA ALA A 726 3.68 -26.41 4.87
C ALA A 726 5.05 -26.55 5.51
N ASP A 727 6.01 -27.09 4.77
CA ASP A 727 7.40 -27.28 5.20
C ASP A 727 8.35 -26.31 4.49
N TYR A 728 8.00 -25.86 3.28
CA TYR A 728 8.70 -24.76 2.60
C TYR A 728 7.77 -23.87 1.76
N PHE A 729 8.22 -22.65 1.49
CA PHE A 729 7.62 -21.69 0.57
C PHE A 729 8.58 -21.36 -0.55
N GLU A 730 8.06 -21.24 -1.77
CA GLU A 730 8.84 -20.88 -2.96
C GLU A 730 8.37 -19.55 -3.52
N GLY A 731 9.22 -18.53 -3.56
CA GLY A 731 8.93 -17.23 -4.17
C GLY A 731 8.94 -16.05 -3.22
N LEU A 732 8.87 -16.28 -1.89
CA LEU A 732 9.08 -15.18 -0.95
C LEU A 732 10.46 -14.55 -1.12
N MET A 733 11.51 -15.37 -1.36
CA MET A 733 12.87 -14.86 -1.58
C MET A 733 12.99 -13.97 -2.83
N SER A 734 12.13 -14.19 -3.84
CA SER A 734 12.11 -13.40 -5.08
C SER A 734 11.89 -11.91 -4.83
N HIS A 735 11.13 -11.56 -3.79
CA HIS A 735 10.86 -10.17 -3.43
C HIS A 735 12.11 -9.40 -3.01
N ARG A 736 13.16 -10.10 -2.57
CA ARG A 736 14.47 -9.51 -2.32
C ARG A 736 15.34 -9.48 -3.57
N THR A 737 15.38 -10.58 -4.31
CA THR A 737 16.33 -10.79 -5.41
C THR A 737 15.95 -10.08 -6.73
N HIS A 738 14.66 -9.81 -6.97
CA HIS A 738 14.15 -9.24 -8.24
C HIS A 738 13.67 -7.78 -8.16
N PHE A 739 13.20 -7.34 -6.99
CA PHE A 739 12.34 -6.16 -6.90
C PHE A 739 13.02 -4.87 -6.43
N GLN A 740 14.34 -4.87 -6.19
CA GLN A 740 15.06 -3.59 -6.02
C GLN A 740 15.35 -2.94 -7.38
N GLN A 741 14.36 -2.24 -7.92
CA GLN A 741 14.53 -1.40 -9.11
C GLN A 741 15.15 -0.05 -8.72
N PRO A 742 16.09 0.53 -9.49
CA PRO A 742 16.78 1.79 -9.16
C PRO A 742 15.87 3.00 -8.92
N ASN A 743 14.61 2.94 -9.35
CA ASN A 743 13.62 4.00 -9.23
C ASN A 743 12.54 3.73 -8.16
N ASP A 744 12.62 2.60 -7.44
CA ASP A 744 11.69 2.28 -6.35
C ASP A 744 12.15 2.95 -5.05
N THR A 745 11.26 3.69 -4.40
CA THR A 745 11.52 4.29 -3.08
C THR A 745 11.39 3.25 -1.97
N ASP A 746 10.81 2.09 -2.26
CA ASP A 746 10.55 1.06 -1.30
C ASP A 746 11.82 0.24 -1.02
N ILE A 747 12.07 -0.01 0.27
CA ILE A 747 13.26 -0.73 0.70
C ILE A 747 12.84 -2.12 1.15
N ILE A 748 13.31 -3.16 0.47
CA ILE A 748 13.02 -4.53 0.90
C ILE A 748 13.72 -4.82 2.23
N ILE A 749 12.97 -5.33 3.20
CA ILE A 749 13.46 -5.71 4.53
C ILE A 749 13.01 -7.15 4.85
N PRO A 750 13.76 -7.91 5.67
CA PRO A 750 13.42 -9.30 6.00
C PRO A 750 12.32 -9.40 7.07
N LEU A 751 11.20 -8.68 6.89
CA LEU A 751 10.16 -8.62 7.92
C LEU A 751 9.53 -10.00 8.16
N PHE A 752 9.27 -10.76 7.10
CA PHE A 752 8.77 -12.14 7.19
C PHE A 752 9.80 -13.04 7.87
N GLU A 753 11.09 -12.95 7.50
CA GLU A 753 12.13 -13.81 8.09
C GLU A 753 12.39 -13.56 9.57
N LEU A 754 12.36 -12.29 9.99
CA LEU A 754 12.45 -11.92 11.40
C LEU A 754 11.29 -12.53 12.23
N VAL A 755 10.15 -12.84 11.60
CA VAL A 755 8.99 -13.45 12.25
C VAL A 755 8.96 -14.97 12.08
N TYR A 756 9.33 -15.52 10.93
CA TYR A 756 9.05 -16.89 10.52
C TYR A 756 10.24 -17.66 9.91
N GLY A 757 11.44 -17.10 9.82
CA GLY A 757 12.58 -17.76 9.15
C GLY A 757 13.03 -19.06 9.83
N ASP A 758 12.76 -19.26 11.13
CA ASP A 758 12.96 -20.53 11.83
C ASP A 758 11.69 -21.40 11.88
N ALA A 759 10.68 -21.08 11.06
CA ALA A 759 9.38 -21.71 11.03
C ALA A 759 9.02 -22.32 9.67
N ILE A 760 9.63 -21.87 8.59
CA ILE A 760 9.40 -22.38 7.24
C ILE A 760 10.68 -22.19 6.42
N SER A 761 11.09 -23.18 5.63
CA SER A 761 12.20 -22.99 4.70
C SER A 761 11.77 -22.13 3.52
N ILE A 762 12.59 -21.18 3.08
CA ILE A 762 12.19 -20.19 2.08
C ILE A 762 13.12 -20.24 0.87
N TYR A 763 12.51 -20.37 -0.30
CA TYR A 763 13.18 -20.44 -1.59
C TYR A 763 12.76 -19.26 -2.46
N ALA A 764 13.59 -18.95 -3.45
CA ALA A 764 13.22 -18.08 -4.56
C ALA A 764 12.23 -18.79 -5.48
N HIS A 765 11.49 -18.05 -6.30
CA HIS A 765 10.63 -18.62 -7.31
C HIS A 765 11.49 -19.21 -8.43
N GLN A 766 11.07 -20.33 -9.00
CA GLN A 766 11.69 -20.96 -10.17
C GLN A 766 11.91 -20.03 -11.38
N SER A 767 11.15 -18.93 -11.48
CA SER A 767 11.36 -17.92 -12.52
C SER A 767 12.56 -17.01 -12.28
N ASP A 768 13.16 -17.03 -11.09
CA ASP A 768 14.21 -16.09 -10.68
C ASP A 768 15.52 -16.23 -11.47
N ARG A 769 15.66 -17.31 -12.25
CA ARG A 769 16.76 -17.60 -13.19
C ARG A 769 18.12 -17.05 -12.72
N PRO A 770 18.67 -17.50 -11.57
CA PRO A 770 19.98 -17.01 -11.14
C PRO A 770 21.05 -17.38 -12.16
N ARG A 771 21.84 -16.38 -12.54
CA ARG A 771 22.90 -16.53 -13.54
C ARG A 771 24.26 -16.33 -12.88
N PRO A 772 25.31 -16.97 -13.41
CA PRO A 772 26.68 -16.74 -12.95
C PRO A 772 27.12 -15.26 -12.95
N ASP A 773 26.49 -14.40 -13.77
CA ASP A 773 26.78 -12.97 -13.88
C ASP A 773 25.90 -12.04 -13.00
N ASN A 774 25.15 -12.62 -12.04
CA ASN A 774 24.34 -11.88 -11.06
C ASN A 774 24.77 -12.20 -9.61
N PRO A 775 25.92 -11.67 -9.15
CA PRO A 775 26.43 -11.97 -7.81
C PRO A 775 25.57 -11.35 -6.69
N GLY A 776 24.81 -10.28 -6.97
CA GLY A 776 23.88 -9.68 -6.02
C GLY A 776 22.80 -10.64 -5.54
N TYR A 777 22.27 -11.46 -6.46
CA TYR A 777 21.31 -12.53 -6.14
C TYR A 777 21.86 -13.46 -5.05
N ILE A 778 23.10 -13.92 -5.21
CA ILE A 778 23.72 -14.84 -4.24
C ILE A 778 24.03 -14.14 -2.92
N LEU A 779 24.43 -12.86 -2.94
CA LEU A 779 24.60 -12.11 -1.71
C LEU A 779 23.31 -12.01 -0.90
N ASP A 780 22.16 -11.84 -1.55
CA ASP A 780 20.86 -11.83 -0.85
C ASP A 780 20.59 -13.19 -0.17
N HIS A 781 20.85 -14.30 -0.87
CA HIS A 781 20.74 -15.64 -0.31
C HIS A 781 21.72 -15.88 0.85
N ILE A 782 22.96 -15.39 0.75
CA ILE A 782 23.94 -15.45 1.84
C ILE A 782 23.45 -14.64 3.04
N LEU A 783 23.00 -13.40 2.82
CA LEU A 783 22.57 -12.47 3.86
C LEU A 783 21.41 -13.03 4.69
N TYR A 784 20.48 -13.75 4.06
CA TYR A 784 19.33 -14.37 4.74
C TYR A 784 19.54 -15.85 5.06
N ALA A 785 20.71 -16.41 4.75
CA ALA A 785 21.02 -17.81 4.97
C ALA A 785 20.02 -18.79 4.32
N GLU A 786 19.44 -18.42 3.17
CA GLU A 786 18.45 -19.22 2.44
C GLU A 786 19.06 -19.89 1.20
N MET A 787 18.59 -21.09 0.87
CA MET A 787 19.07 -21.83 -0.29
C MET A 787 18.51 -21.24 -1.60
N PRO A 788 19.31 -21.20 -2.68
CA PRO A 788 18.85 -20.71 -3.98
C PRO A 788 18.12 -21.81 -4.75
N VAL A 789 17.29 -21.38 -5.71
CA VAL A 789 16.82 -22.24 -6.80
C VAL A 789 17.77 -22.05 -7.97
N TYR A 790 18.58 -23.04 -8.31
CA TYR A 790 19.58 -22.88 -9.37
C TYR A 790 18.93 -22.92 -10.75
N ASN A 791 19.47 -22.11 -11.66
CA ASN A 791 19.17 -22.19 -13.09
C ASN A 791 20.37 -22.78 -13.82
N PHE A 792 20.09 -23.65 -14.77
CA PHE A 792 21.05 -24.45 -15.50
C PHE A 792 20.55 -24.67 -16.93
N GLY A 793 21.44 -25.14 -17.82
CA GLY A 793 21.07 -25.43 -19.21
C GLY A 793 20.09 -26.58 -19.34
N ASN A 794 19.47 -26.72 -20.51
CA ASN A 794 18.57 -27.84 -20.83
C ASN A 794 19.35 -29.13 -21.13
N HIS A 795 18.67 -30.27 -21.06
CA HIS A 795 19.24 -31.60 -21.31
C HIS A 795 20.51 -31.84 -20.47
N ARG A 796 21.44 -32.64 -20.99
CA ARG A 796 22.76 -32.87 -20.38
C ARG A 796 23.70 -31.70 -20.70
N TYR A 797 23.41 -30.52 -20.18
CA TYR A 797 24.15 -29.28 -20.48
C TYR A 797 25.67 -29.39 -20.19
N TRP A 798 26.05 -30.27 -19.27
CA TRP A 798 27.45 -30.57 -18.90
C TRP A 798 28.17 -31.47 -19.90
N ALA A 799 27.45 -32.16 -20.79
CA ALA A 799 28.02 -33.13 -21.73
C ALA A 799 28.49 -32.51 -23.07
N GLY A 800 28.22 -31.22 -23.33
CA GLY A 800 28.60 -30.54 -24.57
C GLY A 800 28.98 -29.06 -24.35
N GLY A 801 29.88 -28.52 -25.17
CA GLY A 801 30.43 -27.16 -25.00
C GLY A 801 29.44 -26.00 -25.23
N ASP A 802 28.24 -26.26 -25.75
CA ASP A 802 27.22 -25.25 -26.04
C ASP A 802 26.18 -25.06 -24.93
N GLY A 803 26.14 -25.97 -23.94
CA GLY A 803 25.15 -25.97 -22.85
C GLY A 803 25.53 -25.15 -21.62
N ASP A 804 26.81 -24.75 -21.48
CA ASP A 804 27.27 -23.92 -20.37
C ASP A 804 26.89 -22.43 -20.59
N PHE A 805 26.69 -21.71 -19.49
CA PHE A 805 26.39 -20.29 -19.50
C PHE A 805 27.47 -19.50 -20.25
N LYS A 806 27.07 -18.83 -21.34
CA LYS A 806 27.95 -17.92 -22.09
C LYS A 806 27.84 -16.51 -21.49
N ALA A 807 28.89 -16.06 -20.81
CA ALA A 807 28.92 -14.74 -20.19
C ALA A 807 28.77 -13.62 -21.25
N PRO A 808 27.89 -12.63 -21.01
CA PRO A 808 27.85 -11.43 -21.85
C PRO A 808 29.20 -10.71 -21.86
N ALA A 809 29.53 -10.03 -22.96
CA ALA A 809 30.75 -9.22 -23.03
C ALA A 809 30.80 -8.18 -21.89
N GLY A 810 31.93 -8.05 -21.19
CA GLY A 810 32.10 -7.11 -20.08
C GLY A 810 31.52 -7.59 -18.73
N ALA A 811 31.11 -8.86 -18.62
CA ALA A 811 30.57 -9.44 -17.39
C ALA A 811 31.63 -9.99 -16.43
N GLU A 812 32.93 -9.89 -16.74
CA GLU A 812 34.02 -10.57 -16.03
C GLU A 812 34.03 -10.23 -14.54
N ALA A 813 33.83 -8.96 -14.19
CA ALA A 813 33.77 -8.50 -12.79
C ALA A 813 32.53 -8.98 -12.02
N ARG A 814 31.53 -9.54 -12.72
CA ARG A 814 30.29 -10.08 -12.13
C ARG A 814 30.31 -11.61 -12.00
N LEU A 815 31.28 -12.31 -12.60
CA LEU A 815 31.43 -13.77 -12.53
C LEU A 815 32.09 -14.27 -11.23
N VAL A 816 31.99 -13.49 -10.15
CA VAL A 816 32.72 -13.70 -8.88
C VAL A 816 32.59 -15.13 -8.38
N PHE A 817 31.39 -15.70 -8.39
CA PHE A 817 31.14 -17.04 -7.87
C PHE A 817 31.34 -18.16 -8.90
N ALA A 818 31.54 -17.84 -10.18
CA ALA A 818 31.53 -18.82 -11.28
C ALA A 818 32.89 -19.51 -11.51
N HIS A 819 33.97 -18.91 -11.03
CA HIS A 819 35.32 -19.39 -11.34
C HIS A 819 35.73 -20.55 -10.41
N LYS A 820 35.93 -21.73 -11.00
CA LYS A 820 36.57 -22.89 -10.36
C LYS A 820 37.35 -23.67 -11.42
N ALA A 821 38.61 -24.00 -11.11
CA ALA A 821 39.44 -24.74 -12.05
C ALA A 821 38.83 -26.12 -12.37
N GLY A 822 38.74 -26.47 -13.66
CA GLY A 822 38.21 -27.75 -14.12
C GLY A 822 36.69 -27.85 -14.24
N LEU A 823 35.94 -26.78 -13.95
CA LEU A 823 34.48 -26.73 -14.11
C LEU A 823 34.07 -25.63 -15.10
N GLY A 824 32.94 -25.84 -15.78
CA GLY A 824 32.26 -24.77 -16.54
C GLY A 824 31.74 -23.66 -15.63
N LEU A 825 31.30 -22.53 -16.20
CA LEU A 825 30.82 -21.38 -15.42
C LEU A 825 29.58 -21.72 -14.60
N THR A 826 28.66 -22.52 -15.14
CA THR A 826 27.44 -22.96 -14.43
C THR A 826 27.78 -23.86 -13.26
N ASP A 827 28.59 -24.89 -13.49
CA ASP A 827 28.99 -25.85 -12.46
C ASP A 827 29.87 -25.21 -11.38
N GLY A 828 30.82 -24.36 -11.77
CA GLY A 828 31.65 -23.58 -10.85
C GLY A 828 30.80 -22.67 -9.97
N PHE A 829 29.80 -22.00 -10.55
CA PHE A 829 28.83 -21.18 -9.82
C PHE A 829 28.01 -21.99 -8.81
N ILE A 830 27.41 -23.10 -9.24
CA ILE A 830 26.62 -23.98 -8.37
C ILE A 830 27.51 -24.48 -7.22
N LYS A 831 28.68 -25.02 -7.55
CA LYS A 831 29.63 -25.56 -6.58
C LYS A 831 30.05 -24.53 -5.54
N ASN A 832 30.58 -23.39 -5.98
CA ASN A 832 31.14 -22.38 -5.07
C ASN A 832 30.08 -21.82 -4.12
N THR A 833 28.88 -21.53 -4.65
CA THR A 833 27.79 -20.98 -3.84
C THR A 833 27.19 -22.03 -2.91
N TYR A 834 27.07 -23.29 -3.35
CA TYR A 834 26.62 -24.39 -2.50
C TYR A 834 27.52 -24.61 -1.29
N GLU A 835 28.84 -24.53 -1.49
CA GLU A 835 29.81 -24.67 -0.39
C GLU A 835 29.73 -23.53 0.63
N VAL A 836 29.05 -22.42 0.33
CA VAL A 836 28.75 -21.37 1.31
C VAL A 836 27.36 -21.58 1.92
N LEU A 837 26.35 -21.70 1.07
CA LEU A 837 24.94 -21.61 1.47
C LEU A 837 24.45 -22.86 2.18
N SER A 838 24.81 -24.06 1.70
CA SER A 838 24.35 -25.30 2.32
C SER A 838 24.76 -25.48 3.79
N PRO A 839 26.04 -25.31 4.18
CA PRO A 839 26.42 -25.39 5.60
C PRO A 839 25.84 -24.24 6.43
N LEU A 840 25.71 -23.05 5.84
CA LEU A 840 25.15 -21.88 6.52
C LEU A 840 23.67 -22.12 6.84
N ASN A 841 22.87 -22.52 5.86
CA ASN A 841 21.45 -22.84 6.05
C ASN A 841 21.27 -23.99 7.05
N ARG A 842 22.10 -25.05 6.99
CA ARG A 842 22.08 -26.13 8.01
C ARG A 842 22.35 -25.60 9.42
N LEU A 843 23.26 -24.64 9.57
CA LEU A 843 23.58 -24.03 10.85
C LEU A 843 22.43 -23.16 11.36
N THR A 844 21.77 -22.40 10.49
CA THR A 844 20.78 -21.38 10.86
C THR A 844 19.32 -21.84 10.81
N ALA A 845 18.99 -22.98 10.19
CA ALA A 845 17.60 -23.40 9.93
C ALA A 845 16.68 -23.46 11.16
N LEU A 846 17.24 -23.70 12.35
CA LEU A 846 16.49 -23.75 13.61
C LEU A 846 16.70 -22.52 14.49
N MET A 847 17.41 -21.51 13.99
CA MET A 847 17.76 -20.29 14.70
C MET A 847 16.90 -19.13 14.17
N PRO A 848 16.20 -18.38 15.04
CA PRO A 848 15.50 -17.19 14.58
C PRO A 848 16.50 -16.15 14.07
N MET A 849 16.14 -15.48 12.97
CA MET A 849 16.78 -14.23 12.57
C MET A 849 16.50 -13.19 13.67
N SER A 850 17.55 -12.82 14.40
CA SER A 850 17.47 -12.02 15.63
C SER A 850 17.63 -10.53 15.39
N ASP A 851 18.28 -10.15 14.29
CA ASP A 851 18.62 -8.79 13.93
C ASP A 851 18.91 -8.67 12.43
N HIS A 852 18.60 -7.50 11.86
CA HIS A 852 19.00 -7.09 10.52
C HIS A 852 19.24 -5.58 10.50
N ARG A 853 20.26 -5.11 9.78
CA ARG A 853 20.59 -3.68 9.68
C ARG A 853 21.33 -3.32 8.39
N PHE A 854 21.09 -2.10 7.91
CA PHE A 854 21.94 -1.44 6.93
C PHE A 854 23.15 -0.83 7.66
N LEU A 855 24.35 -1.10 7.18
CA LEU A 855 25.61 -0.62 7.77
C LEU A 855 26.07 0.72 7.18
N THR A 856 25.63 1.04 5.98
CA THR A 856 25.97 2.27 5.26
C THR A 856 24.72 3.09 4.94
N ALA A 857 24.87 4.41 4.84
CA ALA A 857 23.76 5.31 4.51
C ALA A 857 23.14 5.04 3.12
N ASN A 858 23.97 4.59 2.16
CA ASN A 858 23.52 4.17 0.83
C ASN A 858 22.92 2.76 0.80
N ARG A 859 22.90 2.05 1.94
CA ARG A 859 22.29 0.72 2.11
C ARG A 859 22.93 -0.37 1.25
N LYS A 860 24.16 -0.16 0.79
CA LYS A 860 24.93 -1.13 0.00
C LYS A 860 25.79 -2.07 0.85
N ALA A 861 25.80 -1.91 2.17
CA ALA A 861 26.31 -2.90 3.10
C ALA A 861 25.24 -3.27 4.12
N GLU A 862 25.04 -4.56 4.35
CA GLU A 862 24.00 -5.10 5.22
C GLU A 862 24.57 -6.16 6.15
N ARG A 863 23.95 -6.30 7.33
CA ARG A 863 24.27 -7.34 8.30
C ARG A 863 23.01 -7.98 8.86
N THR A 864 23.03 -9.31 8.91
CA THR A 864 22.02 -10.14 9.58
C THR A 864 22.67 -10.91 10.71
N ARG A 865 21.92 -11.15 11.80
CA ARG A 865 22.33 -12.04 12.88
C ARG A 865 21.29 -13.12 13.15
N PHE A 866 21.74 -14.38 13.23
CA PHE A 866 20.92 -15.51 13.67
C PHE A 866 21.31 -15.93 15.09
N GLY A 867 20.31 -16.07 15.96
CA GLY A 867 20.54 -16.37 17.38
C GLY A 867 21.48 -15.35 18.04
N LYS A 868 22.56 -15.82 18.69
CA LYS A 868 23.57 -14.97 19.33
C LYS A 868 24.95 -15.03 18.67
N ASP A 869 25.19 -16.05 17.85
CA ASP A 869 26.54 -16.51 17.52
C ASP A 869 26.82 -16.56 16.01
N VAL A 870 25.84 -16.22 15.15
CA VAL A 870 26.02 -16.22 13.69
C VAL A 870 25.80 -14.80 13.17
N ASP A 871 26.88 -14.17 12.70
CA ASP A 871 26.84 -12.86 12.05
C ASP A 871 27.16 -13.03 10.55
N ILE A 872 26.38 -12.37 9.70
CA ILE A 872 26.55 -12.38 8.24
C ILE A 872 26.59 -10.94 7.78
N THR A 873 27.65 -10.53 7.09
CA THR A 873 27.80 -9.20 6.49
C THR A 873 28.07 -9.34 5.00
N VAL A 874 27.41 -8.51 4.18
CA VAL A 874 27.59 -8.49 2.72
C VAL A 874 27.87 -7.07 2.23
N ASN A 875 28.64 -6.95 1.14
CA ASN A 875 28.96 -5.68 0.48
C ASN A 875 28.53 -5.70 -0.99
N TYR A 876 27.49 -4.93 -1.32
CA TYR A 876 27.02 -4.68 -2.68
C TYR A 876 27.69 -3.44 -3.32
N ASP A 877 28.41 -2.64 -2.53
CA ASP A 877 29.03 -1.40 -3.00
C ASP A 877 30.25 -1.69 -3.88
N ARG A 878 30.57 -0.75 -4.77
CA ARG A 878 31.82 -0.78 -5.55
C ARG A 878 33.04 -0.54 -4.68
N ALA A 879 32.87 0.27 -3.62
CA ALA A 879 33.92 0.53 -2.66
C ALA A 879 34.10 -0.68 -1.73
N ASP A 880 35.34 -0.89 -1.29
CA ASP A 880 35.63 -1.87 -0.25
C ASP A 880 34.94 -1.46 1.07
N LEU A 881 34.49 -2.45 1.83
CA LEU A 881 33.91 -2.27 3.16
C LEU A 881 34.92 -2.74 4.21
N ASP A 882 35.46 -1.77 4.95
CA ASP A 882 36.36 -2.02 6.07
C ASP A 882 35.57 -2.46 7.31
N LEU A 883 35.74 -3.71 7.70
CA LEU A 883 35.26 -4.27 8.96
C LEU A 883 36.43 -4.37 9.94
N LYS A 884 36.11 -4.56 11.23
CA LYS A 884 37.11 -4.68 12.30
C LYS A 884 38.16 -5.78 12.03
N ASN A 885 37.77 -6.83 11.32
CA ASN A 885 38.53 -8.06 11.13
C ASN A 885 38.61 -8.50 9.67
N ALA A 886 38.09 -7.72 8.72
CA ALA A 886 38.09 -8.09 7.30
C ALA A 886 37.90 -6.87 6.41
N VAL A 887 38.41 -6.93 5.18
CA VAL A 887 38.10 -5.95 4.13
C VAL A 887 37.32 -6.66 3.03
N LEU A 888 36.04 -6.29 2.86
CA LEU A 888 35.15 -6.93 1.89
C LEU A 888 35.13 -6.12 0.57
N PRO A 889 35.58 -6.69 -0.56
CA PRO A 889 35.49 -6.03 -1.85
C PRO A 889 34.03 -5.93 -2.33
N GLN A 890 33.82 -5.35 -3.51
CA GLN A 890 32.53 -5.47 -4.19
C GLN A 890 32.13 -6.94 -4.34
N TYR A 891 30.88 -7.25 -3.98
CA TYR A 891 30.35 -8.61 -3.88
C TYR A 891 31.07 -9.49 -2.84
N GLY A 892 31.74 -8.86 -1.87
CA GLY A 892 32.34 -9.51 -0.72
C GLY A 892 31.29 -9.87 0.33
N PHE A 893 31.56 -10.93 1.09
CA PHE A 893 30.75 -11.34 2.22
C PHE A 893 31.63 -11.89 3.33
N LEU A 894 31.09 -11.91 4.55
CA LEU A 894 31.70 -12.51 5.73
C LEU A 894 30.60 -13.17 6.58
N ILE A 895 30.77 -14.46 6.84
CA ILE A 895 29.97 -15.27 7.74
C ILE A 895 30.86 -15.68 8.90
N GLU A 896 30.49 -15.31 10.12
CA GLU A 896 31.20 -15.68 11.33
C GLU A 896 30.30 -16.45 12.28
N SER A 897 30.76 -17.64 12.67
CA SER A 897 30.16 -18.42 13.74
C SER A 897 31.21 -19.27 14.45
N PRO A 898 30.87 -19.89 15.60
CA PRO A 898 31.77 -20.82 16.27
C PRO A 898 32.26 -21.96 15.36
N THR A 899 31.43 -22.50 14.47
CA THR A 899 31.71 -23.74 13.72
C THR A 899 31.85 -23.56 12.21
N LEU A 900 31.51 -22.39 11.68
CA LEU A 900 31.57 -22.03 10.26
C LEU A 900 32.15 -20.61 10.13
N LEU A 901 33.18 -20.47 9.29
CA LEU A 901 33.69 -19.21 8.81
C LEU A 901 33.70 -19.27 7.29
N ALA A 902 33.11 -18.29 6.62
CA ALA A 902 33.16 -18.20 5.17
C ALA A 902 33.25 -16.75 4.74
N PHE A 903 34.08 -16.45 3.75
CA PHE A 903 34.20 -15.09 3.25
C PHE A 903 34.63 -15.04 1.79
N HIS A 904 34.31 -13.91 1.14
CA HIS A 904 35.00 -13.39 -0.02
C HIS A 904 35.59 -12.03 0.37
N ALA A 905 36.91 -11.96 0.58
CA ALA A 905 37.57 -10.82 1.23
C ALA A 905 38.98 -10.56 0.67
N ARG A 906 39.48 -9.34 0.86
CA ARG A 906 40.89 -8.97 0.61
C ARG A 906 41.80 -9.26 1.79
N SER A 907 41.25 -9.24 3.00
CA SER A 907 41.95 -9.62 4.22
C SER A 907 40.99 -10.18 5.24
N TYR A 908 41.51 -11.02 6.14
CA TYR A 908 40.79 -11.50 7.33
C TYR A 908 41.77 -11.72 8.49
N GLY A 909 41.50 -11.09 9.63
CA GLY A 909 42.39 -11.13 10.80
C GLY A 909 43.76 -10.53 10.48
N ALA A 910 44.80 -11.36 10.50
CA ALA A 910 46.17 -10.96 10.15
C ALA A 910 46.60 -11.42 8.73
N MET A 911 45.70 -12.06 7.98
CA MET A 911 45.98 -12.54 6.63
C MET A 911 45.59 -11.47 5.63
N GLU A 912 46.55 -11.12 4.77
CA GLU A 912 46.37 -10.27 3.60
C GLU A 912 46.47 -11.15 2.35
N PHE A 913 45.52 -11.01 1.43
CA PHE A 913 45.46 -11.81 0.21
C PHE A 913 45.91 -11.00 -1.00
N THR A 914 46.71 -11.62 -1.87
CA THR A 914 47.21 -11.01 -3.12
C THR A 914 46.08 -10.67 -4.09
N LYS A 915 45.00 -11.45 -4.03
CA LYS A 915 43.73 -11.23 -4.75
C LYS A 915 42.57 -11.50 -3.80
N PRO A 916 41.40 -10.87 -4.02
CA PRO A 916 40.18 -11.25 -3.33
C PRO A 916 39.99 -12.76 -3.34
N THR A 917 39.82 -13.32 -2.15
CA THR A 917 39.88 -14.76 -1.91
C THR A 917 38.57 -15.24 -1.32
N MET A 918 38.06 -16.37 -1.83
CA MET A 918 36.85 -17.01 -1.33
C MET A 918 37.17 -18.34 -0.65
N LEU A 919 36.95 -18.37 0.66
CA LEU A 919 37.28 -19.50 1.54
C LEU A 919 36.08 -19.87 2.41
N VAL A 920 35.92 -21.17 2.67
CA VAL A 920 34.96 -21.72 3.62
C VAL A 920 35.67 -22.70 4.55
N LEU A 921 35.59 -22.45 5.86
CA LEU A 921 36.11 -23.31 6.91
C LEU A 921 34.97 -23.86 7.76
N ARG A 922 34.97 -25.17 7.97
CA ARG A 922 33.95 -25.88 8.75
C ARG A 922 34.59 -26.78 9.78
N SER A 923 34.06 -26.71 10.99
CA SER A 923 34.36 -27.68 12.04
C SER A 923 33.59 -28.98 11.77
N ARG A 924 34.33 -30.09 11.59
CA ARG A 924 33.76 -31.42 11.35
C ARG A 924 33.51 -32.20 12.65
N ASP A 925 34.08 -31.74 13.77
CA ASP A 925 33.86 -32.30 15.11
C ASP A 925 32.86 -31.48 15.94
N GLY A 926 32.20 -30.48 15.34
CA GLY A 926 31.22 -29.60 15.99
C GLY A 926 31.80 -28.63 17.01
N LYS A 927 33.14 -28.61 17.20
CA LYS A 927 33.79 -27.71 18.16
C LYS A 927 34.06 -26.35 17.53
N ASN A 928 34.27 -25.34 18.36
CA ASN A 928 34.64 -24.01 17.88
C ASN A 928 35.92 -24.07 17.02
N LEU A 929 35.94 -23.37 15.87
CA LEU A 929 37.07 -23.34 14.92
C LEU A 929 38.41 -22.96 15.56
N LYS A 930 38.41 -22.21 16.67
CA LYS A 930 39.63 -21.86 17.43
C LYS A 930 40.26 -23.07 18.13
N VAL A 931 39.48 -24.09 18.47
CA VAL A 931 39.92 -25.27 19.24
C VAL A 931 39.66 -26.60 18.53
N SER A 932 38.91 -26.60 17.43
CA SER A 932 38.66 -27.78 16.61
C SER A 932 39.97 -28.36 16.11
N ARG A 933 40.03 -29.69 16.10
CA ARG A 933 41.16 -30.46 15.54
C ARG A 933 40.81 -31.06 14.17
N ASN A 934 39.58 -30.89 13.72
CA ASN A 934 39.09 -31.44 12.47
C ASN A 934 38.38 -30.33 11.69
N ILE A 935 39.18 -29.55 10.96
CA ILE A 935 38.72 -28.42 10.15
C ILE A 935 38.81 -28.82 8.68
N GLN A 936 37.68 -28.73 8.00
CA GLN A 936 37.62 -28.83 6.54
C GLN A 936 37.65 -27.43 5.94
N MET A 937 38.52 -27.22 4.96
CA MET A 937 38.61 -25.98 4.20
C MET A 937 38.24 -26.23 2.75
N TYR A 938 37.34 -25.41 2.21
CA TYR A 938 37.08 -25.33 0.78
C TYR A 938 37.61 -24.00 0.27
N CYS A 939 38.51 -24.05 -0.71
CA CYS A 939 39.00 -22.87 -1.42
C CYS A 939 38.36 -22.83 -2.81
N ALA A 940 37.55 -21.80 -3.06
CA ALA A 940 36.92 -21.61 -4.36
C ALA A 940 37.95 -21.05 -5.36
N PHE A 941 38.57 -19.92 -4.99
CA PHE A 941 39.58 -19.20 -5.76
C PHE A 941 40.35 -18.21 -4.86
N GLY A 942 41.46 -17.68 -5.38
CA GLY A 942 42.35 -16.77 -4.66
C GLY A 942 43.47 -17.53 -3.94
N ASP A 943 43.94 -16.99 -2.83
CA ASP A 943 45.02 -17.57 -2.05
C ASP A 943 44.45 -18.70 -1.16
N CYS A 944 44.91 -19.94 -1.39
CA CYS A 944 44.44 -21.12 -0.65
C CYS A 944 45.51 -21.55 0.39
N PRO A 945 45.40 -21.15 1.66
CA PRO A 945 46.39 -21.49 2.67
C PRO A 945 46.28 -22.95 3.13
N ASP A 946 47.39 -23.68 3.24
CA ASP A 946 47.37 -25.09 3.70
C ASP A 946 47.18 -25.22 5.23
N THR A 947 47.13 -24.10 5.96
CA THR A 947 46.94 -24.06 7.41
C THR A 947 45.97 -22.97 7.83
N TRP A 948 45.29 -23.16 8.96
CA TRP A 948 44.45 -22.17 9.61
C TRP A 948 44.87 -21.98 11.06
N ASN A 949 45.25 -20.75 11.44
CA ASN A 949 45.81 -20.43 12.76
C ASN A 949 46.98 -21.36 13.16
N GLY A 950 47.86 -21.68 12.22
CA GLY A 950 49.03 -22.54 12.44
C GLY A 950 48.70 -24.04 12.59
N ARG A 951 47.48 -24.48 12.27
CA ARG A 951 47.08 -25.89 12.26
C ARG A 951 46.81 -26.37 10.84
N ALA A 952 47.19 -27.60 10.53
CA ALA A 952 46.83 -28.23 9.27
C ALA A 952 45.30 -28.34 9.13
N VAL A 953 44.80 -28.12 7.91
CA VAL A 953 43.38 -28.27 7.55
C VAL A 953 43.23 -29.34 6.48
N THR A 954 42.08 -30.00 6.45
CA THR A 954 41.75 -30.91 5.34
C THR A 954 41.16 -30.10 4.19
N ILE A 955 41.85 -30.05 3.05
CA ILE A 955 41.39 -29.33 1.87
C ILE A 955 40.35 -30.20 1.15
N LYS A 956 39.13 -29.65 0.98
CA LYS A 956 38.10 -30.23 0.13
C LYS A 956 38.39 -29.81 -1.33
N PRO A 957 38.45 -30.76 -2.28
CA PRO A 957 38.69 -30.46 -3.69
C PRO A 957 37.62 -29.52 -4.27
#